data_AF-A0A0D7CP12-F1
#
_entry.id   AF-A0A0D7CP12-F1
#
_cell.length_a   1.000
_cell.length_b   1.000
_cell.length_c   1.000
_cell.angle_alpha   90.00
_cell.angle_beta   90.00
_cell.angle_gamma   90.00
#
_symmetry.space_group_name_H-M   'P 1'
#
loop_
_entity.id
_entity.type
_entity.pdbx_description
1 polymer ?
#
loop_
_entity_poly.entity_id
_entity_poly.type
_entity_poly.pdbx_seq_one_letter_code
_entity_poly.pdbx_strand_id
1 'polypeptide(L)'
;MNGRTWTLDPSRSYNVGRDPQGDMVLDDARVSWRHATVRWAGQGWIIEDQGSTNGTYVQGQRIHQVEIGPGSVVHLGNATTGPRISLAAAGAPAAGAVGAQQAAAPQQQGWQAPPVQQPPAHQAPVQQPPAQQGWQGPPQAQQQPPYIPPQQGGQPQQPGPQQPPAQNAGGPAQAQGDRSPTTFHRLDTGRVMRIGRALENELVVSDLQVSRHHAEFRATPDGRFEIHDLGSHNGTYVNGQPVPKSGKAPVGPNDIVGVGHSTFRLVGDRLEEFVDTGEVSFSARHLTVTVEGGKQILKDVSFGVPEKSLIAVIGPSGSGKSTLLKALTGYRPANQGDVLYDNRNLYKEFAALRQRIGLVPQDDILHKELTVQKALRYAAKLRFPGDTAEAEREARIDEVLHELKLHVHREKKVTSLSGGQRKRVSVALELLTKPSLIFLDEPTSGLDPGMDRDVMQLLRGLADDGRTVLVVTHSVAELGICDKLLVMAPGGGVAYFGPPEEALNFFQYDTWADVFSAFENYRDYDWMGRWRGSPHYQMYAADIDAVAPQSVNVQAPPARMQKSQSWGSQLWTLMRRYVSVLASDRGFLALMVILPAVLGVVSMLIPSDYGLGYGPTKPGGFRPNRDASTIMLILAVGMCFSGAANSVRELIKERVIYERERATGLSRSAYLMSKVIVLGVVTAIQGVIIAVIGFSTRNMPSEGLIVPAKPAIEMTLAIIALGFTSMMFGLVISALVKTAEKTMPLLVMFAIVQVVFTGVLFQLFDTPGVAQVAWLMPSRWAVSAMGATADMNTLLPWEPGNPDPLWKHQTGVYVMDMIILIALGVSLAFVVARLLRRHEPEVMRK
;
A
#
# COMPACT_ATOMS: atom_id res chain seq x y z
N MET A 1 17.93 -39.88 -18.21
CA MET A 1 17.34 -39.65 -16.88
C MET A 1 15.84 -39.92 -16.94
N ASN A 2 15.23 -40.66 -15.99
CA ASN A 2 13.83 -41.16 -16.08
C ASN A 2 13.52 -41.89 -17.40
N GLY A 3 14.47 -42.67 -17.92
CA GLY A 3 14.34 -43.34 -19.22
C GLY A 3 14.49 -42.44 -20.46
N ARG A 4 14.59 -41.11 -20.31
CA ARG A 4 14.81 -40.17 -21.42
C ARG A 4 16.30 -39.94 -21.69
N THR A 5 16.69 -40.00 -22.96
CA THR A 5 18.06 -39.79 -23.43
C THR A 5 18.05 -38.72 -24.50
N TRP A 6 18.96 -37.77 -24.41
CA TRP A 6 19.15 -36.70 -25.40
C TRP A 6 20.51 -36.89 -26.08
N THR A 7 20.52 -36.80 -27.40
CA THR A 7 21.77 -36.79 -28.19
C THR A 7 22.17 -35.35 -28.42
N LEU A 8 23.35 -34.96 -27.95
CA LEU A 8 23.85 -33.60 -28.04
C LEU A 8 24.66 -33.39 -29.33
N ASP A 9 24.34 -32.32 -30.06
CA ASP A 9 25.01 -31.87 -31.28
C ASP A 9 25.97 -30.71 -30.94
N PRO A 10 27.29 -30.84 -31.21
CA PRO A 10 28.28 -29.80 -30.92
C PRO A 10 28.02 -28.43 -31.54
N SER A 11 27.14 -28.31 -32.53
CA SER A 11 26.75 -27.04 -33.16
C SER A 11 25.66 -26.26 -32.41
N ARG A 12 25.08 -26.84 -31.35
CA ARG A 12 23.94 -26.26 -30.61
C ARG A 12 24.20 -26.11 -29.12
N SER A 13 23.47 -25.19 -28.50
CA SER A 13 23.38 -25.03 -27.04
C SER A 13 22.01 -25.50 -26.58
N TYR A 14 21.97 -26.21 -25.46
CA TYR A 14 20.77 -26.86 -24.92
C TYR A 14 20.42 -26.24 -23.57
N ASN A 15 19.20 -25.73 -23.43
CA ASN A 15 18.69 -25.25 -22.16
C ASN A 15 18.13 -26.41 -21.34
N VAL A 16 18.57 -26.50 -20.09
CA VAL A 16 18.13 -27.49 -19.12
C VAL A 16 17.31 -26.77 -18.04
N GLY A 17 16.09 -27.23 -17.77
CA GLY A 17 15.24 -26.58 -16.79
C GLY A 17 13.81 -27.13 -16.76
N ARG A 18 12.93 -26.43 -16.03
CA ARG A 18 11.50 -26.72 -15.94
C ARG A 18 10.66 -26.15 -17.09
N ASP A 19 11.25 -25.32 -17.96
CA ASP A 19 10.56 -24.72 -19.10
C ASP A 19 10.02 -25.80 -20.06
N PRO A 20 8.68 -25.92 -20.26
CA PRO A 20 8.09 -26.89 -21.19
C PRO A 20 8.50 -26.67 -22.65
N GLN A 21 8.98 -25.48 -23.01
CA GLN A 21 9.49 -25.15 -24.34
C GLN A 21 11.02 -25.29 -24.44
N GLY A 22 11.70 -25.68 -23.35
CA GLY A 22 13.15 -25.87 -23.30
C GLY A 22 13.63 -27.18 -23.95
N ASP A 23 14.93 -27.27 -24.23
CA ASP A 23 15.50 -28.41 -24.94
C ASP A 23 15.54 -29.69 -24.08
N MET A 24 15.84 -29.54 -22.79
CA MET A 24 15.93 -30.63 -21.82
C MET A 24 15.04 -30.33 -20.61
N VAL A 25 13.77 -30.70 -20.74
CA VAL A 25 12.74 -30.43 -19.73
C VAL A 25 12.81 -31.45 -18.60
N LEU A 26 12.94 -30.95 -17.37
CA LEU A 26 13.00 -31.73 -16.14
C LEU A 26 11.84 -31.34 -15.22
N ASP A 27 10.99 -32.31 -14.92
CA ASP A 27 9.84 -32.14 -14.03
C ASP A 27 10.23 -32.43 -12.58
N ASP A 28 10.97 -31.50 -11.97
CA ASP A 28 11.32 -31.54 -10.55
C ASP A 28 11.24 -30.12 -9.97
N ALA A 29 10.51 -29.97 -8.87
CA ALA A 29 10.25 -28.67 -8.24
C ALA A 29 11.51 -27.90 -7.85
N ARG A 30 12.64 -28.59 -7.62
CA ARG A 30 13.92 -27.98 -7.22
C ARG A 30 14.71 -27.40 -8.39
N VAL A 31 14.31 -27.69 -9.63
CA VAL A 31 14.96 -27.20 -10.85
C VAL A 31 14.30 -25.89 -11.32
N SER A 32 15.01 -24.77 -11.31
CA SER A 32 14.54 -23.50 -11.88
C SER A 32 14.03 -23.62 -13.34
N TRP A 33 13.14 -22.69 -13.74
CA TRP A 33 12.53 -22.66 -15.08
C TRP A 33 13.57 -22.73 -16.20
N ARG A 34 14.60 -21.87 -16.12
CA ARG A 34 15.87 -22.01 -16.87
C ARG A 34 16.97 -22.25 -15.86
N HIS A 35 17.47 -23.48 -15.77
CA HIS A 35 18.39 -23.88 -14.70
C HIS A 35 19.84 -23.77 -15.12
N ALA A 36 20.17 -24.41 -16.25
CA ALA A 36 21.53 -24.46 -16.77
C ALA A 36 21.51 -24.52 -18.30
N THR A 37 22.65 -24.25 -18.92
CA THR A 37 22.87 -24.41 -20.35
C THR A 37 24.04 -25.35 -20.59
N VAL A 38 23.83 -26.34 -21.47
CA VAL A 38 24.88 -27.25 -21.93
C VAL A 38 25.29 -26.86 -23.34
N ARG A 39 26.58 -26.64 -23.57
CA ARG A 39 27.10 -26.25 -24.89
C ARG A 39 28.50 -26.82 -25.14
N TRP A 40 28.88 -26.91 -26.42
CA TRP A 40 30.23 -27.30 -26.81
C TRP A 40 31.17 -26.09 -26.76
N ALA A 41 32.34 -26.23 -26.13
CA ALA A 41 33.34 -25.16 -25.97
C ALA A 41 34.61 -25.38 -26.83
N GLY A 42 34.54 -26.20 -27.87
CA GLY A 42 35.65 -26.44 -28.81
C GLY A 42 36.52 -27.65 -28.46
N GLN A 43 36.77 -27.91 -27.17
CA GLN A 43 37.54 -29.09 -26.70
C GLN A 43 36.70 -30.10 -25.88
N GLY A 44 35.53 -29.68 -25.39
CA GLY A 44 34.64 -30.50 -24.58
C GLY A 44 33.27 -29.87 -24.38
N TRP A 45 32.35 -30.61 -23.75
CA TRP A 45 31.06 -30.10 -23.33
C TRP A 45 31.21 -29.34 -22.02
N ILE A 46 30.53 -28.21 -21.89
CA ILE A 46 30.44 -27.45 -20.65
C ILE A 46 28.99 -27.32 -20.23
N ILE A 47 28.78 -27.34 -18.92
CA ILE A 47 27.51 -26.95 -18.31
C ILE A 47 27.71 -25.66 -17.51
N GLU A 48 26.82 -24.72 -17.71
CA GLU A 48 26.83 -23.39 -17.10
C GLU A 48 25.50 -23.16 -16.38
N ASP A 49 25.56 -22.87 -15.08
CA ASP A 49 24.39 -22.54 -14.26
C ASP A 49 23.90 -21.13 -14.62
N GLN A 50 22.60 -20.98 -14.90
CA GLN A 50 22.00 -19.71 -15.35
C GLN A 50 21.48 -18.88 -14.17
N GLY A 51 22.17 -18.92 -13.02
CA GLY A 51 21.72 -18.26 -11.80
C GLY A 51 20.55 -18.99 -11.14
N SER A 52 20.58 -20.32 -11.17
CA SER A 52 19.48 -21.14 -10.65
C SER A 52 19.29 -20.94 -9.14
N THR A 53 18.03 -20.98 -8.71
CA THR A 53 17.60 -20.72 -7.32
C THR A 53 18.28 -21.66 -6.34
N ASN A 54 18.37 -22.94 -6.70
CA ASN A 54 18.88 -24.00 -5.82
C ASN A 54 20.27 -24.51 -6.22
N GLY A 55 20.84 -24.03 -7.33
CA GLY A 55 22.20 -24.33 -7.79
C GLY A 55 22.35 -25.62 -8.59
N THR A 56 23.38 -25.65 -9.44
CA THR A 56 23.90 -26.84 -10.13
C THR A 56 25.11 -27.40 -9.38
N TYR A 57 25.20 -28.73 -9.23
CA TYR A 57 26.25 -29.40 -8.44
C TYR A 57 26.95 -30.52 -9.23
N VAL A 58 28.27 -30.62 -9.07
CA VAL A 58 29.08 -31.74 -9.58
C VAL A 58 29.97 -32.22 -8.44
N GLN A 59 29.99 -33.54 -8.19
CA GLN A 59 30.69 -34.16 -7.05
C GLN A 59 30.36 -33.51 -5.68
N GLY A 60 29.12 -33.05 -5.50
CA GLY A 60 28.65 -32.42 -4.27
C GLY A 60 29.05 -30.94 -4.10
N GLN A 61 29.83 -30.36 -5.01
CA GLN A 61 30.16 -28.93 -4.99
C GLN A 61 29.30 -28.14 -5.97
N ARG A 62 28.87 -26.94 -5.54
CA ARG A 62 28.10 -26.03 -6.40
C ARG A 62 29.02 -25.43 -7.46
N ILE A 63 28.59 -25.47 -8.71
CA ILE A 63 29.35 -24.94 -9.84
C ILE A 63 28.59 -23.77 -10.47
N HIS A 64 29.35 -22.82 -11.02
CA HIS A 64 28.81 -21.82 -11.95
C HIS A 64 29.03 -22.28 -13.39
N GLN A 65 30.19 -22.85 -13.68
CA GLN A 65 30.53 -23.42 -14.97
C GLN A 65 31.53 -24.55 -14.76
N VAL A 66 31.35 -25.67 -15.44
CA VAL A 66 32.31 -26.79 -15.40
C VAL A 66 32.28 -27.57 -16.71
N GLU A 67 33.44 -28.12 -17.08
CA GLU A 67 33.56 -29.05 -18.19
C GLU A 67 33.03 -30.44 -17.78
N ILE A 68 32.26 -31.06 -18.68
CA ILE A 68 31.59 -32.33 -18.47
C ILE A 68 31.94 -33.29 -19.60
N GLY A 69 32.35 -34.50 -19.24
CA GLY A 69 32.70 -35.58 -20.18
C GLY A 69 31.96 -36.89 -19.90
N PRO A 70 32.18 -37.94 -20.72
CA PRO A 70 31.60 -39.27 -20.47
C PRO A 70 31.91 -39.77 -19.06
N GLY A 71 30.87 -40.20 -18.32
CA GLY A 71 30.95 -40.60 -16.92
C GLY A 71 30.68 -39.47 -15.90
N SER A 72 30.58 -38.22 -16.35
CA SER A 72 30.26 -37.09 -15.47
C SER A 72 28.82 -37.16 -14.96
N VAL A 73 28.64 -36.80 -13.70
CA VAL A 73 27.35 -36.77 -13.01
C VAL A 73 27.09 -35.37 -12.49
N VAL A 74 26.00 -34.77 -12.95
CA VAL A 74 25.55 -33.44 -12.53
C VAL A 74 24.23 -33.59 -11.78
N HIS A 75 24.12 -32.96 -10.62
CA HIS A 75 22.87 -32.85 -9.87
C HIS A 75 22.32 -31.43 -9.95
N LEU A 76 21.04 -31.30 -10.26
CA LEU A 76 20.37 -30.00 -10.34
C LEU A 76 19.52 -29.76 -9.09
N GLY A 77 19.56 -28.55 -8.54
CA GLY A 77 18.70 -28.11 -7.44
C GLY A 77 18.97 -28.73 -6.07
N ASN A 78 19.84 -29.74 -5.94
CA ASN A 78 20.37 -30.22 -4.67
C ASN A 78 21.61 -31.12 -4.91
N ALA A 79 22.63 -31.03 -4.07
CA ALA A 79 23.91 -31.73 -4.21
C ALA A 79 23.82 -33.28 -4.24
N THR A 80 22.82 -33.88 -3.58
CA THR A 80 22.72 -35.34 -3.40
C THR A 80 21.37 -35.92 -3.81
N THR A 81 20.27 -35.18 -3.60
CA THR A 81 18.90 -35.68 -3.85
C THR A 81 18.26 -35.06 -5.09
N GLY A 82 18.95 -34.12 -5.74
CA GLY A 82 18.45 -33.40 -6.92
C GLY A 82 18.52 -34.25 -8.19
N PRO A 83 17.75 -33.89 -9.25
CA PRO A 83 17.80 -34.57 -10.53
C PRO A 83 19.21 -34.81 -11.07
N ARG A 84 19.53 -36.07 -11.33
CA ARG A 84 20.84 -36.55 -11.77
C ARG A 84 20.95 -36.70 -13.29
N ILE A 85 21.77 -35.86 -13.92
CA ILE A 85 22.17 -35.98 -15.32
C ILE A 85 23.49 -36.73 -15.40
N SER A 86 23.53 -37.82 -16.19
CA SER A 86 24.74 -38.58 -16.47
C SER A 86 25.10 -38.49 -17.95
N LEU A 87 26.34 -38.16 -18.26
CA LEU A 87 26.84 -38.13 -19.64
C LEU A 87 27.45 -39.48 -20.02
N ALA A 88 27.13 -40.00 -21.20
CA ALA A 88 27.67 -41.24 -21.74
C ALA A 88 28.23 -41.02 -23.15
N ALA A 89 29.25 -41.80 -23.54
CA ALA A 89 29.79 -41.77 -24.89
C ALA A 89 28.77 -42.40 -25.87
N ALA A 90 28.71 -41.85 -27.09
CA ALA A 90 27.84 -42.38 -28.15
C ALA A 90 28.22 -43.84 -28.46
N GLY A 91 27.34 -44.79 -28.12
CA GLY A 91 27.52 -46.22 -28.44
C GLY A 91 27.40 -47.22 -27.27
N ALA A 92 27.23 -46.78 -26.02
CA ALA A 92 27.03 -47.72 -24.89
C ALA A 92 25.53 -48.00 -24.64
N PRO A 93 25.06 -49.27 -24.64
CA PRO A 93 23.66 -49.59 -24.36
C PRO A 93 23.33 -49.37 -22.87
N ALA A 94 22.22 -48.68 -22.60
CA ALA A 94 21.65 -48.58 -21.26
C ALA A 94 21.03 -49.93 -20.86
N ALA A 95 21.57 -50.57 -19.83
CA ALA A 95 21.09 -51.85 -19.34
C ALA A 95 19.81 -51.70 -18.50
N GLY A 96 18.69 -52.20 -19.05
CA GLY A 96 17.69 -53.04 -18.36
C GLY A 96 16.65 -52.41 -17.43
N ALA A 97 15.41 -52.31 -17.92
CA ALA A 97 14.22 -52.87 -17.24
C ALA A 97 13.10 -53.06 -18.28
N VAL A 98 12.69 -54.31 -18.49
CA VAL A 98 11.74 -54.78 -19.51
C VAL A 98 10.38 -55.03 -18.86
N GLY A 99 9.28 -54.69 -19.54
CA GLY A 99 7.92 -55.00 -19.11
C GLY A 99 6.85 -54.66 -20.16
N ALA A 100 6.79 -55.48 -21.21
CA ALA A 100 5.67 -55.82 -22.11
C ALA A 100 4.41 -54.91 -22.20
N GLN A 101 4.06 -54.44 -23.41
CA GLN A 101 3.01 -55.03 -24.28
C GLN A 101 2.79 -54.21 -25.57
N GLN A 102 2.52 -54.96 -26.64
CA GLN A 102 2.33 -54.54 -28.03
C GLN A 102 1.02 -53.75 -28.25
N ALA A 103 1.01 -52.83 -29.23
CA ALA A 103 0.06 -52.87 -30.36
C ALA A 103 0.26 -51.71 -31.36
N ALA A 104 0.58 -52.10 -32.59
CA ALA A 104 0.14 -51.58 -33.90
C ALA A 104 -0.12 -50.07 -34.11
N ALA A 105 0.68 -49.47 -35.00
CA ALA A 105 0.20 -48.43 -35.92
C ALA A 105 -0.63 -49.07 -37.04
N PRO A 106 -1.58 -48.33 -37.66
CA PRO A 106 -1.25 -47.88 -39.01
C PRO A 106 -1.80 -46.50 -39.42
N GLN A 107 -0.98 -45.87 -40.28
CA GLN A 107 -1.31 -45.16 -41.52
C GLN A 107 -2.16 -43.88 -41.51
N GLN A 108 -1.46 -42.80 -41.86
CA GLN A 108 -1.99 -41.57 -42.45
C GLN A 108 -2.63 -41.85 -43.83
N GLN A 109 -3.86 -41.37 -44.01
CA GLN A 109 -4.41 -41.00 -45.32
C GLN A 109 -4.94 -39.57 -45.20
N GLY A 110 -4.40 -38.67 -46.02
CA GLY A 110 -4.85 -37.30 -46.13
C GLY A 110 -6.17 -37.21 -46.90
N TRP A 111 -7.01 -36.26 -46.51
CA TRP A 111 -8.09 -35.75 -47.35
C TRP A 111 -8.25 -34.23 -47.21
N GLN A 112 -8.59 -33.65 -48.35
CA GLN A 112 -8.53 -32.26 -48.77
C GLN A 112 -9.66 -31.39 -48.19
N ALA A 113 -9.40 -30.09 -48.06
CA ALA A 113 -10.35 -29.08 -47.65
C ALA A 113 -11.27 -28.63 -48.81
N PRO A 114 -12.59 -28.41 -48.57
CA PRO A 114 -13.47 -27.66 -49.46
C PRO A 114 -13.59 -26.16 -49.07
N PRO A 115 -14.02 -25.29 -50.00
CA PRO A 115 -13.88 -23.84 -49.91
C PRO A 115 -14.98 -23.12 -49.10
N VAL A 116 -14.60 -21.92 -48.63
CA VAL A 116 -15.37 -20.98 -47.80
C VAL A 116 -16.44 -20.25 -48.63
N GLN A 117 -17.70 -20.28 -48.17
CA GLN A 117 -18.77 -19.40 -48.63
C GLN A 117 -19.21 -18.47 -47.47
N GLN A 118 -19.28 -17.17 -47.76
CA GLN A 118 -19.82 -16.12 -46.86
C GLN A 118 -21.35 -16.05 -46.95
N PRO A 119 -22.06 -15.83 -45.82
CA PRO A 119 -23.42 -15.29 -45.82
C PRO A 119 -23.49 -13.81 -45.37
N PRO A 120 -24.58 -13.09 -45.69
CA PRO A 120 -24.62 -11.62 -45.78
C PRO A 120 -25.12 -10.91 -44.51
N ALA A 121 -24.86 -9.59 -44.48
CA ALA A 121 -25.25 -8.63 -43.46
C ALA A 121 -26.78 -8.45 -43.35
N HIS A 122 -27.28 -8.41 -42.12
CA HIS A 122 -28.64 -7.96 -41.80
C HIS A 122 -28.65 -6.80 -40.81
N GLN A 123 -29.43 -5.79 -41.19
CA GLN A 123 -29.64 -4.50 -40.55
C GLN A 123 -30.53 -4.65 -39.31
N ALA A 124 -30.16 -3.97 -38.22
CA ALA A 124 -30.98 -3.85 -37.01
C ALA A 124 -32.01 -2.72 -37.17
N PRO A 125 -33.29 -2.92 -36.83
CA PRO A 125 -34.23 -1.83 -36.62
C PRO A 125 -34.18 -1.33 -35.17
N VAL A 126 -34.11 -0.01 -35.05
CA VAL A 126 -34.28 0.78 -33.84
C VAL A 126 -35.78 0.78 -33.47
N GLN A 127 -36.12 0.43 -32.21
CA GLN A 127 -37.45 0.70 -31.66
C GLN A 127 -37.36 1.45 -30.33
N GLN A 128 -38.09 2.57 -30.31
CA GLN A 128 -38.31 3.48 -29.19
C GLN A 128 -39.25 2.84 -28.15
N PRO A 129 -39.15 3.23 -26.86
CA PRO A 129 -40.07 2.75 -25.82
C PRO A 129 -41.42 3.48 -25.87
N PRO A 130 -42.58 2.80 -25.76
CA PRO A 130 -43.83 3.45 -25.47
C PRO A 130 -44.11 3.55 -23.96
N ALA A 131 -44.99 4.52 -23.68
CA ALA A 131 -45.23 5.18 -22.41
C ALA A 131 -46.07 4.40 -21.38
N GLN A 132 -46.06 4.97 -20.17
CA GLN A 132 -46.91 4.68 -19.02
C GLN A 132 -48.41 4.62 -19.35
N GLN A 133 -49.10 3.62 -18.81
CA GLN A 133 -50.50 3.71 -18.36
C GLN A 133 -50.75 2.69 -17.25
N GLY A 134 -51.29 3.15 -16.12
CA GLY A 134 -51.70 2.29 -15.01
C GLY A 134 -53.10 1.73 -15.18
N TRP A 135 -53.45 0.70 -14.40
CA TRP A 135 -54.59 0.64 -13.47
C TRP A 135 -54.76 -0.79 -12.91
N GLN A 136 -54.98 -0.85 -11.58
CA GLN A 136 -55.87 -1.74 -10.80
C GLN A 136 -55.67 -3.28 -10.73
N GLY A 137 -55.58 -3.79 -9.48
CA GLY A 137 -55.94 -5.17 -9.10
C GLY A 137 -57.46 -5.41 -9.09
N PRO A 138 -58.03 -6.57 -8.66
CA PRO A 138 -57.59 -7.57 -7.65
C PRO A 138 -57.85 -9.04 -8.17
N PRO A 139 -58.14 -10.13 -7.39
CA PRO A 139 -58.01 -10.40 -5.95
C PRO A 139 -57.27 -11.73 -5.58
N GLN A 140 -57.15 -11.92 -4.27
CA GLN A 140 -56.58 -13.04 -3.52
C GLN A 140 -57.19 -14.42 -3.84
N ALA A 141 -56.34 -15.45 -3.91
CA ALA A 141 -56.73 -16.84 -3.69
C ALA A 141 -55.83 -17.47 -2.61
N GLN A 142 -56.48 -17.94 -1.55
CA GLN A 142 -55.93 -18.65 -0.42
C GLN A 142 -55.42 -20.04 -0.84
N GLN A 143 -54.22 -20.43 -0.42
CA GLN A 143 -53.87 -21.85 -0.23
C GLN A 143 -53.15 -22.03 1.09
N GLN A 144 -53.74 -22.87 1.94
CA GLN A 144 -53.29 -23.25 3.27
C GLN A 144 -52.13 -24.27 3.20
N PRO A 145 -51.22 -24.27 4.19
CA PRO A 145 -50.18 -25.31 4.33
C PRO A 145 -50.73 -26.58 5.01
N PRO A 146 -50.21 -27.79 4.71
CA PRO A 146 -50.59 -29.00 5.43
C PRO A 146 -50.03 -29.03 6.86
N TYR A 147 -50.94 -29.30 7.78
CA TYR A 147 -50.79 -29.56 9.21
C TYR A 147 -50.40 -31.03 9.47
N ILE A 148 -49.49 -31.29 10.42
CA ILE A 148 -49.29 -32.62 11.03
C ILE A 148 -49.30 -32.47 12.57
N PRO A 149 -50.03 -33.32 13.33
CA PRO A 149 -50.38 -33.09 14.74
C PRO A 149 -49.39 -33.70 15.77
N PRO A 150 -49.51 -33.32 17.06
CA PRO A 150 -48.56 -33.67 18.14
C PRO A 150 -48.96 -34.94 18.93
N GLN A 151 -47.98 -35.66 19.49
CA GLN A 151 -48.20 -36.62 20.59
C GLN A 151 -47.12 -36.53 21.68
N GLN A 152 -47.56 -36.12 22.87
CA GLN A 152 -47.00 -36.47 24.19
C GLN A 152 -47.62 -37.83 24.62
N GLY A 153 -47.08 -38.69 25.47
CA GLY A 153 -45.89 -38.72 26.33
C GLY A 153 -45.95 -39.99 27.19
N GLY A 154 -44.85 -40.36 27.85
CA GLY A 154 -44.81 -41.45 28.85
C GLY A 154 -43.39 -41.90 29.21
N GLN A 155 -42.88 -41.47 30.37
CA GLN A 155 -41.65 -41.96 31.00
C GLN A 155 -41.87 -43.34 31.69
N PRO A 156 -40.81 -44.06 32.09
CA PRO A 156 -40.32 -43.90 33.48
C PRO A 156 -38.79 -43.93 33.68
N GLN A 157 -38.35 -43.01 34.57
CA GLN A 157 -37.39 -43.12 35.69
C GLN A 157 -35.87 -43.41 35.51
N GLN A 158 -35.11 -42.59 36.26
CA GLN A 158 -33.65 -42.39 36.35
C GLN A 158 -32.95 -43.37 37.33
N PRO A 159 -31.60 -43.29 37.52
CA PRO A 159 -31.04 -42.34 38.51
C PRO A 159 -29.88 -41.47 37.97
N GLY A 160 -29.82 -40.19 38.39
CA GLY A 160 -28.72 -39.23 38.13
C GLY A 160 -27.61 -39.27 39.20
N PRO A 161 -26.92 -38.16 39.54
CA PRO A 161 -26.56 -36.96 38.76
C PRO A 161 -25.03 -36.70 38.79
N GLN A 162 -24.44 -35.99 37.82
CA GLN A 162 -23.12 -35.35 38.03
C GLN A 162 -22.82 -34.22 37.03
N GLN A 163 -22.49 -33.05 37.57
CA GLN A 163 -21.88 -31.90 36.91
C GLN A 163 -20.93 -31.22 37.94
N PRO A 164 -19.96 -30.38 37.52
CA PRO A 164 -18.54 -30.73 37.31
C PRO A 164 -17.60 -30.08 38.35
N PRO A 165 -16.26 -30.27 38.28
CA PRO A 165 -15.45 -29.21 37.65
C PRO A 165 -14.13 -29.63 36.96
N ALA A 166 -13.81 -28.88 35.89
CA ALA A 166 -12.53 -28.25 35.51
C ALA A 166 -11.16 -28.99 35.52
N GLN A 167 -10.34 -28.54 34.55
CA GLN A 167 -8.88 -28.65 34.43
C GLN A 167 -8.34 -29.92 33.77
N ASN A 168 -8.17 -29.85 32.45
CA ASN A 168 -6.91 -30.26 31.86
C ASN A 168 -6.29 -29.06 31.14
N ALA A 169 -5.26 -28.54 31.80
CA ALA A 169 -4.32 -27.56 31.27
C ALA A 169 -3.44 -28.21 30.19
N GLY A 170 -3.11 -27.41 29.17
CA GLY A 170 -1.83 -27.49 28.46
C GLY A 170 -1.45 -28.83 27.84
N GLY A 171 -2.14 -29.22 26.76
CA GLY A 171 -1.50 -30.04 25.74
C GLY A 171 -0.58 -29.15 24.88
N PRO A 172 0.66 -29.57 24.55
CA PRO A 172 1.53 -28.78 23.68
C PRO A 172 0.83 -28.60 22.33
N ALA A 173 0.98 -27.40 21.76
CA ALA A 173 0.48 -27.04 20.45
C ALA A 173 0.79 -28.19 19.46
N GLN A 174 -0.25 -28.90 19.05
CA GLN A 174 -0.13 -29.95 18.06
C GLN A 174 0.35 -29.32 16.75
N ALA A 175 1.53 -29.79 16.34
CA ALA A 175 2.13 -29.80 15.01
C ALA A 175 1.62 -28.73 14.02
N GLN A 176 2.51 -27.80 13.66
CA GLN A 176 2.27 -26.87 12.57
C GLN A 176 3.34 -27.02 11.47
N GLY A 177 2.84 -27.43 10.30
CA GLY A 177 3.42 -27.23 8.96
C GLY A 177 4.20 -28.42 8.42
N ASP A 178 3.64 -29.09 7.42
CA ASP A 178 4.22 -30.16 6.57
C ASP A 178 5.48 -29.74 5.78
N ARG A 179 6.11 -28.60 6.08
CA ARG A 179 7.34 -28.18 5.40
C ARG A 179 8.54 -28.75 6.11
N SER A 180 9.37 -29.45 5.35
CA SER A 180 10.69 -29.88 5.82
C SER A 180 11.59 -28.65 6.00
N PRO A 181 12.46 -28.61 7.03
CA PRO A 181 13.40 -27.53 7.22
C PRO A 181 14.23 -27.33 5.95
N THR A 182 14.35 -26.08 5.50
CA THR A 182 15.14 -25.74 4.31
C THR A 182 16.63 -25.85 4.59
N THR A 183 17.04 -25.52 5.81
CA THR A 183 18.44 -25.56 6.25
C THR A 183 18.53 -25.80 7.76
N PHE A 184 19.65 -26.39 8.20
CA PHE A 184 19.94 -26.65 9.60
C PHE A 184 21.21 -25.91 10.01
N HIS A 185 21.16 -25.21 11.15
CA HIS A 185 22.30 -24.53 11.74
C HIS A 185 22.54 -25.04 13.15
N ARG A 186 23.80 -25.15 13.58
CA ARG A 186 24.15 -25.59 14.93
C ARG A 186 24.45 -24.39 15.84
N LEU A 187 23.85 -24.37 17.03
CA LEU A 187 24.08 -23.36 18.05
C LEU A 187 25.01 -23.92 19.13
N ASP A 188 26.28 -23.50 19.08
CA ASP A 188 27.26 -23.86 20.12
C ASP A 188 27.03 -23.04 21.40
N THR A 189 27.03 -23.71 22.55
CA THR A 189 26.94 -23.04 23.85
C THR A 189 28.15 -22.13 24.08
N GLY A 190 27.89 -20.85 24.37
CA GLY A 190 28.92 -19.82 24.57
C GLY A 190 29.27 -18.99 23.33
N ARG A 191 28.70 -19.30 22.15
CA ARG A 191 28.89 -18.53 20.92
C ARG A 191 27.66 -17.67 20.61
N VAL A 192 27.89 -16.43 20.16
CA VAL A 192 26.82 -15.57 19.64
C VAL A 192 26.65 -15.89 18.16
N MET A 193 25.43 -16.19 17.74
CA MET A 193 25.09 -16.36 16.33
C MET A 193 24.33 -15.13 15.87
N ARG A 194 24.96 -14.30 15.04
CA ARG A 194 24.30 -13.13 14.46
C ARG A 194 23.52 -13.52 13.22
N ILE A 195 22.34 -12.93 13.10
CA ILE A 195 21.44 -13.06 11.98
C ILE A 195 21.33 -11.72 11.28
N GLY A 196 21.42 -11.72 9.96
CA GLY A 196 21.13 -10.54 9.17
C GLY A 196 21.42 -10.75 7.70
N ARG A 197 21.16 -9.72 6.90
CA ARG A 197 21.34 -9.78 5.45
C ARG A 197 22.79 -9.66 5.00
N ALA A 198 23.66 -9.10 5.84
CA ALA A 198 25.06 -8.90 5.50
C ALA A 198 25.84 -10.22 5.51
N LEU A 199 26.84 -10.36 4.63
CA LEU A 199 27.59 -11.60 4.45
C LEU A 199 28.51 -11.92 5.64
N GLU A 200 28.78 -10.93 6.48
CA GLU A 200 29.57 -11.06 7.71
C GLU A 200 28.81 -11.66 8.90
N ASN A 201 27.50 -11.91 8.78
CA ASN A 201 26.74 -12.60 9.83
C ASN A 201 26.96 -14.11 9.75
N GLU A 202 26.91 -14.80 10.89
CA GLU A 202 26.99 -16.26 10.94
C GLU A 202 25.80 -16.92 10.24
N LEU A 203 24.62 -16.31 10.32
CA LEU A 203 23.43 -16.72 9.60
C LEU A 203 22.98 -15.59 8.66
N VAL A 204 23.16 -15.80 7.37
CA VAL A 204 22.85 -14.83 6.32
C VAL A 204 21.44 -15.05 5.80
N VAL A 205 20.56 -14.06 5.97
CA VAL A 205 19.20 -14.07 5.41
C VAL A 205 19.12 -13.09 4.25
N SER A 206 19.08 -13.61 3.02
CA SER A 206 19.08 -12.84 1.76
C SER A 206 17.74 -12.18 1.43
N ASP A 207 17.15 -11.46 2.38
CA ASP A 207 15.86 -10.80 2.27
C ASP A 207 16.01 -9.29 2.51
N LEU A 208 15.59 -8.47 1.54
CA LEU A 208 15.65 -7.00 1.64
C LEU A 208 14.82 -6.42 2.78
N GLN A 209 13.88 -7.18 3.34
CA GLN A 209 13.15 -6.79 4.55
C GLN A 209 13.98 -6.97 5.84
N VAL A 210 15.10 -7.69 5.77
CA VAL A 210 15.99 -7.97 6.90
C VAL A 210 17.12 -6.93 6.94
N SER A 211 17.31 -6.33 8.12
CA SER A 211 18.46 -5.44 8.39
C SER A 211 19.79 -6.16 8.18
N ARG A 212 20.84 -5.42 7.83
CA ARG A 212 22.19 -5.95 7.65
C ARG A 212 22.67 -6.73 8.86
N HIS A 213 22.44 -6.20 10.06
CA HIS A 213 22.54 -6.92 11.33
C HIS A 213 21.17 -6.82 12.00
N HIS A 214 20.47 -7.95 12.12
CA HIS A 214 19.06 -7.95 12.51
C HIS A 214 18.89 -8.35 13.98
N ALA A 215 19.44 -9.51 14.35
CA ALA A 215 19.32 -10.07 15.68
C ALA A 215 20.51 -10.97 16.02
N GLU A 216 20.64 -11.35 17.28
CA GLU A 216 21.64 -12.29 17.76
C GLU A 216 20.99 -13.36 18.64
N PHE A 217 21.23 -14.63 18.32
CA PHE A 217 20.99 -15.73 19.25
C PHE A 217 22.14 -15.80 20.24
N ARG A 218 21.81 -15.82 21.53
CA ARG A 218 22.77 -15.90 22.63
C ARG A 218 22.38 -17.04 23.57
N ALA A 219 23.34 -17.92 23.86
CA ALA A 219 23.20 -18.87 24.95
C ALA A 219 23.48 -18.16 26.28
N THR A 220 22.60 -18.33 27.25
CA THR A 220 22.80 -17.90 28.63
C THR A 220 23.68 -18.91 29.38
N PRO A 221 24.37 -18.50 30.46
CA PRO A 221 25.19 -19.40 31.26
C PRO A 221 24.44 -20.63 31.80
N ASP A 222 23.12 -20.52 31.96
CA ASP A 222 22.23 -21.59 32.43
C ASP A 222 21.83 -22.59 31.31
N GLY A 223 22.34 -22.43 30.09
CA GLY A 223 22.02 -23.28 28.94
C GLY A 223 20.70 -22.93 28.22
N ARG A 224 20.02 -21.84 28.59
CA ARG A 224 18.83 -21.33 27.87
C ARG A 224 19.26 -20.42 26.72
N PHE A 225 18.42 -20.29 25.69
CA PHE A 225 18.66 -19.37 24.58
C PHE A 225 17.83 -18.09 24.72
N GLU A 226 18.40 -16.97 24.32
CA GLU A 226 17.72 -15.70 24.15
C GLU A 226 17.98 -15.16 22.75
N ILE A 227 17.01 -14.47 22.17
CA ILE A 227 17.21 -13.66 20.97
C ILE A 227 17.25 -12.18 21.33
N HIS A 228 18.28 -11.49 20.84
CA HIS A 228 18.51 -10.07 21.07
C HIS A 228 18.28 -9.34 19.74
N ASP A 229 17.29 -8.47 19.67
CA ASP A 229 17.05 -7.63 18.48
C ASP A 229 18.13 -6.54 18.42
N LEU A 230 18.78 -6.32 17.28
CA LEU A 230 19.85 -5.32 17.14
C LEU A 230 19.33 -3.96 16.67
N GLY A 231 18.07 -3.64 16.96
CA GLY A 231 17.42 -2.44 16.45
C GLY A 231 16.89 -2.62 15.04
N SER A 232 16.40 -3.82 14.72
CA SER A 232 15.98 -4.19 13.37
C SER A 232 14.90 -3.27 12.80
N HIS A 233 14.83 -3.21 11.47
CA HIS A 233 13.86 -2.36 10.76
C HIS A 233 12.43 -2.88 10.87
N ASN A 234 12.25 -4.18 10.61
CA ASN A 234 10.93 -4.83 10.56
C ASN A 234 10.56 -5.58 11.83
N GLY A 235 11.45 -5.59 12.83
CA GLY A 235 11.26 -6.27 14.09
C GLY A 235 11.65 -7.75 14.03
N THR A 236 12.12 -8.25 15.16
CA THR A 236 12.23 -9.68 15.45
C THR A 236 10.97 -10.13 16.16
N TYR A 237 10.44 -11.32 15.83
CA TYR A 237 9.22 -11.85 16.46
C TYR A 237 9.51 -13.20 17.11
N VAL A 238 8.94 -13.46 18.29
CA VAL A 238 8.96 -14.78 18.94
C VAL A 238 7.51 -15.22 19.15
N ASN A 239 7.12 -16.36 18.55
CA ASN A 239 5.75 -16.87 18.56
C ASN A 239 4.71 -15.80 18.14
N GLY A 240 5.07 -15.03 17.11
CA GLY A 240 4.25 -13.94 16.57
C GLY A 240 4.25 -12.65 17.40
N GLN A 241 4.84 -12.64 18.59
CA GLN A 241 4.95 -11.45 19.43
C GLN A 241 6.22 -10.66 19.12
N PRO A 242 6.16 -9.32 18.97
CA PRO A 242 7.33 -8.52 18.66
C PRO A 242 8.29 -8.43 19.85
N VAL A 243 9.57 -8.70 19.62
CA VAL A 243 10.65 -8.43 20.58
C VAL A 243 10.83 -6.91 20.65
N PRO A 244 10.96 -6.30 21.85
CA PRO A 244 11.25 -4.88 21.97
C PRO A 244 12.50 -4.50 21.17
N LYS A 245 12.46 -3.34 20.50
CA LYS A 245 13.57 -2.86 19.67
C LYS A 245 14.83 -2.69 20.52
N SER A 246 15.95 -3.27 20.09
CA SER A 246 17.18 -3.32 20.91
C SER A 246 17.02 -4.05 22.25
N GLY A 247 15.98 -4.86 22.38
CA GLY A 247 15.68 -5.66 23.56
C GLY A 247 15.95 -7.14 23.32
N LYS A 248 15.53 -7.97 24.28
CA LYS A 248 15.75 -9.40 24.26
C LYS A 248 14.49 -10.18 24.65
N ALA A 249 14.38 -11.40 24.15
CA ALA A 249 13.32 -12.34 24.51
C ALA A 249 13.92 -13.74 24.72
N PRO A 250 13.46 -14.49 25.73
CA PRO A 250 13.84 -15.90 25.86
C PRO A 250 13.28 -16.70 24.69
N VAL A 251 14.01 -17.74 24.27
CA VAL A 251 13.62 -18.69 23.24
C VAL A 251 13.71 -20.10 23.83
N GLY A 252 12.57 -20.73 24.01
CA GLY A 252 12.42 -22.09 24.50
C GLY A 252 12.49 -23.14 23.40
N PRO A 253 12.46 -24.43 23.79
CA PRO A 253 12.34 -25.54 22.84
C PRO A 253 11.04 -25.43 22.04
N ASN A 254 11.14 -25.49 20.70
CA ASN A 254 10.04 -25.32 19.75
C ASN A 254 9.50 -23.89 19.58
N ASP A 255 10.07 -22.89 20.25
CA ASP A 255 9.70 -21.50 20.00
C ASP A 255 10.10 -21.09 18.58
N ILE A 256 9.25 -20.27 17.99
CA ILE A 256 9.36 -19.83 16.61
C ILE A 256 9.86 -18.39 16.58
N VAL A 257 11.01 -18.19 15.95
CA VAL A 257 11.59 -16.87 15.74
C VAL A 257 11.36 -16.43 14.29
N GLY A 258 10.65 -15.33 14.08
CA GLY A 258 10.43 -14.73 12.77
C GLY A 258 11.39 -13.57 12.50
N VAL A 259 12.08 -13.60 11.36
CA VAL A 259 12.95 -12.52 10.85
C VAL A 259 12.70 -12.35 9.35
N GLY A 260 11.97 -11.29 8.98
CA GLY A 260 11.52 -11.09 7.59
C GLY A 260 10.64 -12.25 7.10
N HIS A 261 10.95 -12.78 5.92
CA HIS A 261 10.27 -13.97 5.37
C HIS A 261 10.80 -15.30 5.94
N SER A 262 11.94 -15.31 6.66
CA SER A 262 12.47 -16.51 7.29
C SER A 262 11.88 -16.73 8.69
N THR A 263 11.71 -18.01 9.02
CA THR A 263 11.25 -18.46 10.32
C THR A 263 12.23 -19.49 10.86
N PHE A 264 12.60 -19.40 12.12
CA PHE A 264 13.57 -20.29 12.76
C PHE A 264 12.92 -21.00 13.94
N ARG A 265 13.16 -22.30 14.07
CA ARG A 265 12.69 -23.10 15.20
C ARG A 265 13.88 -23.73 15.90
N LEU A 266 13.93 -23.59 17.22
CA LEU A 266 14.99 -24.20 18.01
C LEU A 266 14.57 -25.62 18.46
N VAL A 267 15.33 -26.63 18.04
CA VAL A 267 15.15 -28.03 18.42
C VAL A 267 16.48 -28.55 19.01
N GLY A 268 16.57 -28.58 20.35
CA GLY A 268 17.80 -28.91 21.05
C GLY A 268 18.88 -27.83 20.85
N ASP A 269 20.05 -28.21 20.33
CA ASP A 269 21.15 -27.31 19.92
C ASP A 269 21.09 -26.95 18.42
N ARG A 270 20.00 -27.31 17.72
CA ARG A 270 19.84 -27.09 16.28
C ARG A 270 18.77 -26.03 16.00
N LEU A 271 19.14 -25.07 15.17
CA LEU A 271 18.22 -24.09 14.61
C LEU A 271 17.76 -24.55 13.22
N GLU A 272 16.48 -24.85 13.09
CA GLU A 272 15.83 -25.24 11.85
C GLU A 272 15.28 -24.00 11.15
N GLU A 273 15.73 -23.73 9.93
CA GLU A 273 15.27 -22.60 9.11
C GLU A 273 14.16 -23.04 8.15
N PHE A 274 13.08 -22.27 8.14
CA PHE A 274 11.95 -22.39 7.24
C PHE A 274 11.84 -21.09 6.45
N VAL A 275 12.21 -21.14 5.17
CA VAL A 275 12.10 -19.99 4.27
C VAL A 275 10.76 -20.05 3.56
N ASP A 276 10.07 -18.92 3.57
CA ASP A 276 8.86 -18.72 2.77
C ASP A 276 9.26 -18.49 1.31
N THR A 277 9.18 -19.55 0.50
CA THR A 277 9.53 -19.53 -0.93
C THR A 277 8.34 -19.20 -1.84
N GLY A 278 7.20 -18.79 -1.27
CA GLY A 278 5.97 -18.51 -2.00
C GLY A 278 4.93 -19.64 -1.95
N GLU A 279 5.37 -20.88 -1.68
CA GLU A 279 4.53 -21.99 -1.28
C GLU A 279 3.91 -21.67 0.07
N VAL A 280 2.71 -21.09 0.10
CA VAL A 280 2.04 -20.74 1.36
C VAL A 280 0.58 -21.16 1.33
N SER A 281 0.21 -22.00 2.29
CA SER A 281 -1.19 -22.34 2.56
C SER A 281 -1.92 -21.15 3.19
N PHE A 282 -3.10 -20.82 2.67
CA PHE A 282 -3.92 -19.75 3.21
C PHE A 282 -5.37 -20.22 3.30
N SER A 283 -6.05 -20.01 4.43
CA SER A 283 -7.45 -20.41 4.59
C SER A 283 -8.25 -19.44 5.44
N ALA A 284 -9.54 -19.36 5.13
CA ALA A 284 -10.54 -18.62 5.89
C ALA A 284 -11.55 -19.60 6.46
N ARG A 285 -11.88 -19.46 7.75
CA ARG A 285 -12.81 -20.34 8.47
C ARG A 285 -13.89 -19.50 9.14
N HIS A 286 -15.15 -19.76 8.81
CA HIS A 286 -16.33 -19.18 9.46
C HIS A 286 -16.35 -17.64 9.56
N LEU A 287 -15.83 -16.95 8.54
CA LEU A 287 -15.71 -15.49 8.61
C LEU A 287 -17.08 -14.81 8.62
N THR A 288 -17.35 -14.09 9.70
CA THR A 288 -18.57 -13.29 9.87
C THR A 288 -18.21 -11.85 10.21
N VAL A 289 -18.74 -10.90 9.45
CA VAL A 289 -18.50 -9.45 9.62
C VAL A 289 -19.83 -8.74 9.78
N THR A 290 -19.98 -8.01 10.88
CA THR A 290 -21.15 -7.21 11.23
C THR A 290 -20.77 -5.73 11.25
N VAL A 291 -21.60 -4.87 10.64
CA VAL A 291 -21.44 -3.41 10.70
C VAL A 291 -22.22 -2.80 11.85
N GLU A 292 -21.89 -1.55 12.19
CA GLU A 292 -22.68 -0.73 13.13
C GLU A 292 -24.15 -0.72 12.68
N GLY A 293 -25.07 -1.08 13.60
CA GLY A 293 -26.47 -1.35 13.28
C GLY A 293 -26.84 -2.84 13.16
N GLY A 294 -25.89 -3.76 13.39
CA GLY A 294 -26.17 -5.19 13.54
C GLY A 294 -26.34 -5.98 12.24
N LYS A 295 -26.24 -5.31 11.08
CA LYS A 295 -26.32 -5.97 9.77
C LYS A 295 -25.07 -6.80 9.52
N GLN A 296 -25.24 -8.09 9.27
CA GLN A 296 -24.17 -8.98 8.81
C GLN A 296 -23.91 -8.74 7.31
N ILE A 297 -22.65 -8.44 6.98
CA ILE A 297 -22.17 -8.24 5.60
C ILE A 297 -21.52 -9.51 5.06
N LEU A 298 -20.81 -10.27 5.90
CA LEU A 298 -20.32 -11.61 5.61
C LEU A 298 -20.97 -12.58 6.57
N LYS A 299 -21.38 -13.75 6.06
CA LYS A 299 -22.08 -14.78 6.81
C LYS A 299 -21.35 -16.11 6.62
N ASP A 300 -20.57 -16.49 7.61
CA ASP A 300 -19.99 -17.83 7.73
C ASP A 300 -19.24 -18.29 6.46
N VAL A 301 -18.27 -17.49 6.03
CA VAL A 301 -17.48 -17.74 4.81
C VAL A 301 -16.26 -18.60 5.15
N SER A 302 -16.19 -19.79 4.53
CA SER A 302 -15.10 -20.76 4.67
C SER A 302 -14.57 -21.20 3.30
N PHE A 303 -13.25 -21.13 3.11
CA PHE A 303 -12.57 -21.64 1.91
C PHE A 303 -11.04 -21.73 2.12
N GLY A 304 -10.39 -22.58 1.33
CA GLY A 304 -8.94 -22.76 1.33
C GLY A 304 -8.34 -22.32 0.01
N VAL A 305 -7.24 -21.59 0.08
CA VAL A 305 -6.50 -21.08 -1.06
C VAL A 305 -5.28 -21.99 -1.26
N PRO A 306 -5.21 -22.73 -2.38
CA PRO A 306 -4.05 -23.56 -2.68
C PRO A 306 -2.78 -22.71 -2.85
N GLU A 307 -1.62 -23.31 -2.59
CA GLU A 307 -0.34 -22.65 -2.84
C GLU A 307 -0.13 -22.42 -4.34
N LYS A 308 0.59 -21.36 -4.73
CA LYS A 308 0.97 -21.07 -6.12
C LYS A 308 -0.19 -20.99 -7.11
N SER A 309 -1.36 -20.58 -6.62
CA SER A 309 -2.58 -20.58 -7.42
C SER A 309 -3.12 -19.16 -7.64
N LEU A 310 -3.85 -19.01 -8.74
CA LEU A 310 -4.64 -17.83 -9.09
C LEU A 310 -6.12 -18.10 -8.80
N ILE A 311 -6.69 -17.33 -7.87
CA ILE A 311 -8.07 -17.50 -7.40
C ILE A 311 -8.86 -16.25 -7.74
N ALA A 312 -9.97 -16.40 -8.45
CA ALA A 312 -10.91 -15.31 -8.68
C ALA A 312 -12.01 -15.30 -7.62
N VAL A 313 -12.39 -14.11 -7.15
CA VAL A 313 -13.56 -13.87 -6.31
C VAL A 313 -14.54 -13.01 -7.07
N ILE A 314 -15.72 -13.56 -7.34
CA ILE A 314 -16.79 -12.90 -8.10
C ILE A 314 -18.09 -12.88 -7.31
N GLY A 315 -19.04 -12.08 -7.78
CA GLY A 315 -20.38 -11.98 -7.20
C GLY A 315 -21.03 -10.63 -7.49
N PRO A 316 -22.33 -10.49 -7.25
CA PRO A 316 -23.07 -9.27 -7.55
C PRO A 316 -22.61 -8.10 -6.67
N SER A 317 -22.97 -6.89 -7.07
CA SER A 317 -22.70 -5.70 -6.27
C SER A 317 -23.34 -5.80 -4.88
N GLY A 318 -22.56 -5.50 -3.83
CA GLY A 318 -23.03 -5.62 -2.45
C GLY A 318 -22.99 -7.02 -1.84
N SER A 319 -22.45 -8.04 -2.54
CA SER A 319 -22.27 -9.40 -1.98
C SER A 319 -21.20 -9.51 -0.88
N GLY A 320 -20.44 -8.44 -0.63
CA GLY A 320 -19.43 -8.40 0.43
C GLY A 320 -17.98 -8.62 0.00
N LYS A 321 -17.66 -8.69 -1.30
CA LYS A 321 -16.30 -8.94 -1.83
C LYS A 321 -15.20 -8.06 -1.23
N SER A 322 -15.36 -6.75 -1.24
CA SER A 322 -14.36 -5.83 -0.64
C SER A 322 -14.31 -5.94 0.89
N THR A 323 -15.40 -6.34 1.54
CA THR A 323 -15.42 -6.63 2.99
C THR A 323 -14.65 -7.91 3.28
N LEU A 324 -14.84 -8.94 2.46
CA LEU A 324 -14.08 -10.18 2.53
C LEU A 324 -12.59 -9.91 2.36
N LEU A 325 -12.20 -9.13 1.34
CA LEU A 325 -10.80 -8.78 1.11
C LEU A 325 -10.14 -8.09 2.32
N LYS A 326 -10.86 -7.17 2.98
CA LYS A 326 -10.37 -6.49 4.19
C LYS A 326 -10.27 -7.42 5.40
N ALA A 327 -11.15 -8.43 5.49
CA ALA A 327 -11.06 -9.48 6.51
C ALA A 327 -9.86 -10.40 6.25
N LEU A 328 -9.71 -10.92 5.03
CA LEU A 328 -8.60 -11.81 4.65
C LEU A 328 -7.22 -11.17 4.81
N THR A 329 -7.13 -9.84 4.67
CA THR A 329 -5.87 -9.10 4.83
C THR A 329 -5.62 -8.62 6.25
N GLY A 330 -6.57 -8.79 7.19
CA GLY A 330 -6.45 -8.32 8.57
C GLY A 330 -6.62 -6.81 8.77
N TYR A 331 -6.81 -6.01 7.72
CA TYR A 331 -7.07 -4.57 7.83
C TYR A 331 -8.39 -4.25 8.53
N ARG A 332 -9.39 -5.12 8.36
CA ARG A 332 -10.64 -5.11 9.13
C ARG A 332 -10.94 -6.54 9.58
N PRO A 333 -10.49 -6.95 10.77
CA PRO A 333 -10.73 -8.29 11.29
C PRO A 333 -12.22 -8.65 11.31
N ALA A 334 -12.53 -9.92 11.07
CA ALA A 334 -13.88 -10.44 11.23
C ALA A 334 -14.31 -10.43 12.71
N ASN A 335 -15.63 -10.39 12.94
CA ASN A 335 -16.19 -10.49 14.29
C ASN A 335 -16.14 -11.94 14.81
N GLN A 336 -16.24 -12.92 13.91
CA GLN A 336 -16.12 -14.35 14.20
C GLN A 336 -15.34 -15.03 13.07
N GLY A 337 -14.69 -16.15 13.38
CA GLY A 337 -13.90 -16.93 12.45
C GLY A 337 -12.43 -16.53 12.40
N ASP A 338 -11.61 -17.35 11.75
CA ASP A 338 -10.16 -17.18 11.71
C ASP A 338 -9.65 -17.12 10.27
N VAL A 339 -8.58 -16.35 10.08
CA VAL A 339 -7.77 -16.37 8.85
C VAL A 339 -6.42 -16.97 9.19
N LEU A 340 -6.06 -18.03 8.49
CA LEU A 340 -4.83 -18.78 8.73
C LEU A 340 -3.87 -18.59 7.55
N TYR A 341 -2.64 -18.20 7.88
CA TYR A 341 -1.52 -18.12 6.96
C TYR A 341 -0.47 -19.12 7.43
N ASP A 342 -0.20 -20.15 6.64
CA ASP A 342 0.65 -21.28 7.04
C ASP A 342 0.22 -21.87 8.39
N ASN A 343 -1.11 -22.01 8.55
CA ASN A 343 -1.80 -22.44 9.76
C ASN A 343 -1.64 -21.47 10.98
N ARG A 344 -0.89 -20.37 10.86
CA ARG A 344 -0.78 -19.31 11.87
C ARG A 344 -1.94 -18.32 11.76
N ASN A 345 -2.49 -17.90 12.90
CA ASN A 345 -3.65 -17.02 12.91
C ASN A 345 -3.24 -15.57 12.60
N LEU A 346 -3.69 -15.06 11.44
CA LEU A 346 -3.36 -13.74 10.94
C LEU A 346 -3.80 -12.62 11.87
N TYR A 347 -4.96 -12.74 12.53
CA TYR A 347 -5.46 -11.69 13.42
C TYR A 347 -4.65 -11.60 14.72
N LYS A 348 -4.17 -12.74 15.23
CA LYS A 348 -3.33 -12.80 16.43
C LYS A 348 -1.89 -12.39 16.17
N GLU A 349 -1.35 -12.73 14.99
CA GLU A 349 0.05 -12.49 14.61
C GLU A 349 0.20 -11.44 13.49
N PHE A 350 -0.75 -10.50 13.42
CA PHE A 350 -0.87 -9.53 12.33
C PHE A 350 0.42 -8.74 12.05
N ALA A 351 1.13 -8.34 13.11
CA ALA A 351 2.35 -7.55 12.99
C ALA A 351 3.45 -8.28 12.19
N ALA A 352 3.60 -9.59 12.40
CA ALA A 352 4.58 -10.43 11.73
C ALA A 352 4.14 -10.83 10.31
N LEU A 353 2.86 -11.20 10.15
CA LEU A 353 2.36 -11.79 8.90
C LEU A 353 1.98 -10.77 7.83
N ARG A 354 1.59 -9.54 8.20
CA ARG A 354 1.16 -8.51 7.22
C ARG A 354 2.23 -8.18 6.17
N GLN A 355 3.51 -8.33 6.50
CA GLN A 355 4.62 -8.00 5.61
C GLN A 355 4.77 -8.99 4.45
N ARG A 356 4.17 -10.17 4.59
CA ARG A 356 4.15 -11.25 3.60
C ARG A 356 2.95 -11.18 2.65
N ILE A 357 2.02 -10.26 2.93
CA ILE A 357 0.76 -10.08 2.20
C ILE A 357 0.79 -8.74 1.47
N GLY A 358 0.72 -8.79 0.13
CA GLY A 358 0.54 -7.62 -0.72
C GLY A 358 -0.94 -7.33 -0.96
N LEU A 359 -1.34 -6.06 -0.96
CA LEU A 359 -2.70 -5.64 -1.32
C LEU A 359 -2.66 -4.54 -2.38
N VAL A 360 -3.21 -4.83 -3.54
CA VAL A 360 -3.41 -3.89 -4.64
C VAL A 360 -4.88 -3.44 -4.62
N PRO A 361 -5.18 -2.19 -4.24
CA PRO A 361 -6.55 -1.70 -4.20
C PRO A 361 -7.13 -1.46 -5.60
N GLN A 362 -8.43 -1.19 -5.67
CA GLN A 362 -9.16 -0.86 -6.89
C GLN A 362 -8.57 0.38 -7.56
N ASP A 363 -8.54 1.50 -6.83
CA ASP A 363 -7.98 2.75 -7.33
C ASP A 363 -6.45 2.69 -7.49
N ASP A 364 -5.93 3.30 -8.55
CA ASP A 364 -4.50 3.49 -8.76
C ASP A 364 -3.97 4.61 -7.86
N ILE A 365 -3.62 4.24 -6.62
CA ILE A 365 -3.07 5.15 -5.60
C ILE A 365 -1.58 5.41 -5.89
N LEU A 366 -1.32 6.30 -6.85
CA LEU A 366 0.02 6.63 -7.37
C LEU A 366 0.23 8.15 -7.42
N HIS A 367 1.47 8.60 -7.24
CA HIS A 367 1.87 9.97 -7.60
C HIS A 367 2.00 10.07 -9.13
N LYS A 368 0.95 10.55 -9.79
CA LYS A 368 0.82 10.47 -11.25
C LYS A 368 1.83 11.37 -11.98
N GLU A 369 2.30 12.43 -11.31
CA GLU A 369 3.25 13.42 -11.83
C GLU A 369 4.67 12.86 -11.99
N LEU A 370 5.01 11.82 -11.23
CA LEU A 370 6.32 11.19 -11.23
C LEU A 370 6.48 10.20 -12.38
N THR A 371 7.74 9.88 -12.72
CA THR A 371 8.07 8.74 -13.58
C THR A 371 7.90 7.43 -12.83
N VAL A 372 7.67 6.33 -13.56
CA VAL A 372 7.55 4.99 -12.97
C VAL A 372 8.74 4.66 -12.07
N GLN A 373 9.96 4.90 -12.55
CA GLN A 373 11.17 4.65 -11.76
C GLN A 373 11.21 5.49 -10.50
N LYS A 374 10.88 6.80 -10.57
CA LYS A 374 10.87 7.67 -9.38
C LYS A 374 9.83 7.21 -8.36
N ALA A 375 8.64 6.81 -8.81
CA ALA A 375 7.59 6.30 -7.94
C ALA A 375 8.06 5.04 -7.19
N LEU A 376 8.62 4.05 -7.91
CA LEU A 376 9.18 2.83 -7.31
C LEU A 376 10.35 3.13 -6.37
N ARG A 377 11.25 4.06 -6.75
CA ARG A 377 12.40 4.47 -5.92
C ARG A 377 11.97 5.07 -4.60
N TYR A 378 10.98 5.97 -4.59
CA TYR A 378 10.48 6.56 -3.35
C TYR A 378 9.74 5.54 -2.48
N ALA A 379 8.96 4.63 -3.10
CA ALA A 379 8.32 3.55 -2.37
C ALA A 379 9.35 2.58 -1.75
N ALA A 380 10.37 2.19 -2.50
CA ALA A 380 11.48 1.37 -2.02
C ALA A 380 12.22 2.04 -0.86
N LYS A 381 12.49 3.36 -0.94
CA LYS A 381 13.12 4.13 0.14
C LYS A 381 12.28 4.19 1.42
N LEU A 382 10.96 4.01 1.35
CA LEU A 382 10.07 4.00 2.52
C LEU A 382 9.76 2.60 3.04
N ARG A 383 9.77 1.57 2.18
CA ARG A 383 9.46 0.18 2.52
C ARG A 383 10.67 -0.61 3.01
N PHE A 384 11.86 -0.36 2.42
CA PHE A 384 13.07 -1.11 2.78
C PHE A 384 13.81 -0.49 3.97
N PRO A 385 14.62 -1.30 4.69
CA PRO A 385 15.57 -0.83 5.69
C PRO A 385 16.44 0.33 5.24
N GLY A 386 16.74 1.25 6.17
CA GLY A 386 17.55 2.44 5.89
C GLY A 386 18.98 2.12 5.46
N ASP A 387 19.50 0.97 5.91
CA ASP A 387 20.81 0.39 5.61
C ASP A 387 20.85 -0.42 4.30
N THR A 388 19.75 -0.52 3.55
CA THR A 388 19.76 -1.06 2.18
C THR A 388 20.52 -0.12 1.25
N ALA A 389 21.53 -0.65 0.56
CA ALA A 389 22.35 0.13 -0.36
C ALA A 389 21.52 0.61 -1.57
N GLU A 390 21.86 1.76 -2.15
CA GLU A 390 21.11 2.29 -3.29
C GLU A 390 21.17 1.32 -4.49
N ALA A 391 22.31 0.66 -4.73
CA ALA A 391 22.46 -0.36 -5.76
C ALA A 391 21.53 -1.58 -5.56
N GLU A 392 21.35 -2.04 -4.32
CA GLU A 392 20.42 -3.15 -3.99
C GLU A 392 18.97 -2.75 -4.24
N ARG A 393 18.61 -1.50 -3.91
CA ARG A 393 17.27 -0.98 -4.17
C ARG A 393 17.01 -0.84 -5.67
N GLU A 394 17.96 -0.31 -6.44
CA GLU A 394 17.82 -0.20 -7.89
C GLU A 394 17.77 -1.56 -8.56
N ALA A 395 18.59 -2.54 -8.14
CA ALA A 395 18.52 -3.90 -8.64
C ALA A 395 17.14 -4.53 -8.41
N ARG A 396 16.55 -4.34 -7.22
CA ARG A 396 15.19 -4.82 -6.93
C ARG A 396 14.12 -4.11 -7.77
N ILE A 397 14.26 -2.81 -8.00
CA ILE A 397 13.35 -2.03 -8.85
C ILE A 397 13.44 -2.54 -10.29
N ASP A 398 14.65 -2.74 -10.81
CA ASP A 398 14.86 -3.25 -12.16
C ASP A 398 14.29 -4.67 -12.31
N GLU A 399 14.49 -5.56 -11.33
CA GLU A 399 13.87 -6.91 -11.30
C GLU A 399 12.34 -6.82 -11.45
N VAL A 400 11.67 -5.99 -10.63
CA VAL A 400 10.21 -5.79 -10.69
C VAL A 400 9.76 -5.17 -12.02
N LEU A 401 10.53 -4.24 -12.57
CA LEU A 401 10.22 -3.63 -13.86
C LEU A 401 10.31 -4.63 -15.02
N HIS A 402 11.24 -5.58 -14.96
CA HIS A 402 11.34 -6.65 -15.97
C HIS A 402 10.21 -7.67 -15.81
N GLU A 403 9.97 -8.13 -14.58
CA GLU A 403 8.90 -9.07 -14.22
C GLU A 403 7.53 -8.59 -14.72
N LEU A 404 7.25 -7.28 -14.59
CA LEU A 404 5.98 -6.69 -15.01
C LEU A 404 5.99 -6.10 -16.43
N LYS A 405 7.05 -6.33 -17.20
CA LYS A 405 7.22 -5.80 -18.56
C LYS A 405 7.06 -4.27 -18.64
N LEU A 406 7.53 -3.56 -17.61
CA LEU A 406 7.49 -2.10 -17.48
C LEU A 406 8.84 -1.41 -17.75
N HIS A 407 9.92 -2.16 -17.98
CA HIS A 407 11.27 -1.63 -18.19
C HIS A 407 11.34 -0.55 -19.29
N VAL A 408 10.67 -0.74 -20.42
CA VAL A 408 10.57 0.25 -21.53
C VAL A 408 9.83 1.54 -21.16
N HIS A 409 9.10 1.56 -20.05
CA HIS A 409 8.29 2.68 -19.60
C HIS A 409 8.82 3.31 -18.30
N ARG A 410 10.00 2.90 -17.82
CA ARG A 410 10.58 3.37 -16.55
C ARG A 410 10.69 4.90 -16.44
N GLU A 411 11.00 5.58 -17.54
CA GLU A 411 11.15 7.05 -17.59
C GLU A 411 9.85 7.79 -17.96
N LYS A 412 8.78 7.06 -18.33
CA LYS A 412 7.49 7.70 -18.63
C LYS A 412 6.83 8.18 -17.35
N LYS A 413 6.17 9.33 -17.42
CA LYS A 413 5.29 9.81 -16.33
C LYS A 413 4.09 8.88 -16.19
N VAL A 414 3.68 8.60 -14.96
CA VAL A 414 2.54 7.72 -14.68
C VAL A 414 1.24 8.26 -15.32
N THR A 415 1.06 9.58 -15.41
CA THR A 415 -0.05 10.20 -16.15
C THR A 415 -0.13 9.82 -17.63
N SER A 416 0.99 9.47 -18.26
CA SER A 416 1.07 9.17 -19.71
C SER A 416 0.89 7.68 -20.06
N LEU A 417 0.74 6.83 -19.05
CA LEU A 417 0.59 5.37 -19.24
C LEU A 417 -0.86 5.00 -19.56
N SER A 418 -1.05 3.89 -20.30
CA SER A 418 -2.37 3.28 -20.50
C SER A 418 -2.97 2.77 -19.17
N GLY A 419 -4.27 2.46 -19.15
CA GLY A 419 -4.93 1.91 -17.96
C GLY A 419 -4.25 0.65 -17.43
N GLY A 420 -4.03 -0.34 -18.30
CA GLY A 420 -3.37 -1.60 -17.92
C GLY A 420 -1.92 -1.39 -17.45
N GLN A 421 -1.17 -0.47 -18.09
CA GLN A 421 0.19 -0.13 -17.67
C GLN A 421 0.22 0.52 -16.28
N ARG A 422 -0.71 1.43 -15.97
CA ARG A 422 -0.83 2.02 -14.62
C ARG A 422 -1.16 0.96 -13.59
N LYS A 423 -2.05 0.02 -13.90
CA LYS A 423 -2.35 -1.09 -12.99
C LYS A 423 -1.11 -1.96 -12.72
N ARG A 424 -0.33 -2.27 -13.76
CA ARG A 424 0.96 -2.96 -13.58
C ARG A 424 1.90 -2.17 -12.65
N VAL A 425 1.95 -0.85 -12.73
CA VAL A 425 2.73 -0.02 -11.76
C VAL A 425 2.16 -0.12 -10.33
N SER A 426 0.83 -0.16 -10.17
CA SER A 426 0.19 -0.39 -8.87
C SER A 426 0.58 -1.74 -8.26
N VAL A 427 0.65 -2.80 -9.08
CA VAL A 427 1.16 -4.13 -8.69
C VAL A 427 2.66 -4.08 -8.36
N ALA A 428 3.45 -3.37 -9.18
CA ALA A 428 4.90 -3.21 -8.99
C ALA A 428 5.27 -2.68 -7.60
N LEU A 429 4.50 -1.71 -7.09
CA LEU A 429 4.72 -1.15 -5.75
C LEU A 429 4.59 -2.18 -4.63
N GLU A 430 3.66 -3.14 -4.77
CA GLU A 430 3.49 -4.21 -3.80
C GLU A 430 4.51 -5.33 -3.99
N LEU A 431 4.94 -5.58 -5.23
CA LEU A 431 5.98 -6.57 -5.50
C LEU A 431 7.35 -6.17 -4.98
N LEU A 432 7.65 -4.88 -4.75
CA LEU A 432 8.94 -4.46 -4.18
C LEU A 432 9.35 -5.31 -2.96
N THR A 433 8.40 -5.63 -2.09
CA THR A 433 8.62 -6.39 -0.85
C THR A 433 8.62 -7.92 -1.00
N LYS A 434 8.51 -8.47 -2.22
CA LYS A 434 8.42 -9.92 -2.51
C LYS A 434 7.35 -10.65 -1.67
N PRO A 435 6.09 -10.19 -1.64
CA PRO A 435 5.04 -10.89 -0.90
C PRO A 435 4.75 -12.27 -1.50
N SER A 436 4.57 -13.27 -0.64
CA SER A 436 4.17 -14.63 -1.04
C SER A 436 2.70 -14.72 -1.44
N LEU A 437 1.86 -13.87 -0.85
CA LEU A 437 0.42 -13.80 -1.10
C LEU A 437 0.03 -12.40 -1.57
N ILE A 438 -0.68 -12.30 -2.70
CA ILE A 438 -1.08 -11.02 -3.28
C ILE A 438 -2.60 -10.99 -3.43
N PHE A 439 -3.21 -9.95 -2.87
CA PHE A 439 -4.62 -9.63 -3.03
C PHE A 439 -4.79 -8.47 -4.00
N LEU A 440 -5.71 -8.59 -4.94
CA LEU A 440 -6.06 -7.52 -5.87
C LEU A 440 -7.56 -7.24 -5.82
N ASP A 441 -7.93 -5.98 -5.58
CA ASP A 441 -9.31 -5.51 -5.64
C ASP A 441 -9.58 -4.92 -7.03
N GLU A 442 -10.46 -5.55 -7.79
CA GLU A 442 -10.88 -5.17 -9.14
C GLU A 442 -9.76 -4.63 -10.05
N PRO A 443 -8.69 -5.42 -10.31
CA PRO A 443 -7.54 -4.94 -11.05
C PRO A 443 -7.82 -4.62 -12.51
N THR A 444 -8.92 -5.11 -13.06
CA THR A 444 -9.26 -5.00 -14.47
C THR A 444 -10.44 -4.05 -14.72
N SER A 445 -10.92 -3.39 -13.66
CA SER A 445 -12.00 -2.39 -13.74
C SER A 445 -11.62 -1.21 -14.62
N GLY A 446 -12.49 -0.88 -15.58
CA GLY A 446 -12.29 0.24 -16.51
C GLY A 446 -11.22 0.03 -17.58
N LEU A 447 -10.76 -1.21 -17.77
CA LEU A 447 -9.88 -1.59 -18.90
C LEU A 447 -10.71 -2.10 -20.08
N ASP A 448 -10.19 -1.95 -21.30
CA ASP A 448 -10.76 -2.66 -22.45
C ASP A 448 -10.43 -4.17 -22.34
N PRO A 449 -11.19 -5.04 -23.04
CA PRO A 449 -11.01 -6.49 -22.94
C PRO A 449 -9.59 -6.99 -23.27
N GLY A 450 -8.88 -6.32 -24.20
CA GLY A 450 -7.50 -6.67 -24.53
C GLY A 450 -6.56 -6.41 -23.36
N MET A 451 -6.67 -5.23 -22.75
CA MET A 451 -5.91 -4.87 -21.55
C MET A 451 -6.28 -5.71 -20.32
N ASP A 452 -7.55 -6.10 -20.16
CA ASP A 452 -8.04 -7.01 -19.09
C ASP A 452 -7.27 -8.34 -19.15
N ARG A 453 -7.32 -9.01 -20.30
CA ARG A 453 -6.59 -10.25 -20.57
C ARG A 453 -5.10 -10.13 -20.29
N ASP A 454 -4.50 -9.04 -20.73
CA ASP A 454 -3.09 -8.72 -20.54
C ASP A 454 -2.67 -8.57 -19.07
N VAL A 455 -3.59 -8.11 -18.21
CA VAL A 455 -3.37 -8.02 -16.76
C VAL A 455 -3.57 -9.38 -16.12
N MET A 456 -4.63 -10.10 -16.49
CA MET A 456 -4.93 -11.42 -15.96
C MET A 456 -3.84 -12.45 -16.28
N GLN A 457 -3.29 -12.44 -17.50
CA GLN A 457 -2.14 -13.28 -17.87
C GLN A 457 -0.88 -12.96 -17.05
N LEU A 458 -0.67 -11.69 -16.72
CA LEU A 458 0.44 -11.28 -15.86
C LEU A 458 0.24 -11.81 -14.44
N LEU A 459 -0.98 -11.77 -13.89
CA LEU A 459 -1.28 -12.36 -12.59
C LEU A 459 -1.11 -13.89 -12.57
N ARG A 460 -1.48 -14.57 -13.66
CA ARG A 460 -1.21 -16.00 -13.86
C ARG A 460 0.30 -16.28 -13.84
N GLY A 461 1.09 -15.50 -14.57
CA GLY A 461 2.56 -15.62 -14.56
C GLY A 461 3.16 -15.44 -13.15
N LEU A 462 2.64 -14.49 -12.36
CA LEU A 462 3.07 -14.34 -10.96
C LEU A 462 2.76 -15.58 -10.12
N ALA A 463 1.63 -16.26 -10.39
CA ALA A 463 1.26 -17.49 -9.71
C ALA A 463 2.15 -18.67 -10.12
N ASP A 464 2.45 -18.79 -11.41
CA ASP A 464 3.36 -19.80 -11.98
C ASP A 464 4.79 -19.65 -11.44
N ASP A 465 5.21 -18.42 -11.16
CA ASP A 465 6.48 -18.08 -10.51
C ASP A 465 6.53 -18.46 -9.02
N GLY A 466 5.43 -18.98 -8.48
CA GLY A 466 5.35 -19.55 -7.13
C GLY A 466 4.61 -18.70 -6.10
N ARG A 467 3.91 -17.64 -6.51
CA ARG A 467 3.12 -16.80 -5.58
C ARG A 467 1.67 -17.25 -5.53
N THR A 468 0.99 -16.99 -4.42
CA THR A 468 -0.46 -17.16 -4.36
C THR A 468 -1.13 -15.83 -4.67
N VAL A 469 -2.08 -15.81 -5.61
CA VAL A 469 -2.74 -14.59 -6.09
C VAL A 469 -4.25 -14.72 -5.97
N LEU A 470 -4.87 -13.81 -5.22
CA LEU A 470 -6.32 -13.72 -5.10
C LEU A 470 -6.82 -12.42 -5.71
N VAL A 471 -7.65 -12.53 -6.74
CA VAL A 471 -8.21 -11.40 -7.49
C VAL A 471 -9.71 -11.30 -7.28
N VAL A 472 -10.16 -10.18 -6.73
CA VAL A 472 -11.58 -9.80 -6.72
C VAL A 472 -11.88 -9.13 -8.06
N THR A 473 -12.86 -9.63 -8.82
CA THR A 473 -13.22 -9.03 -10.11
C THR A 473 -14.72 -9.09 -10.36
N HIS A 474 -15.21 -8.16 -11.18
CA HIS A 474 -16.55 -8.20 -11.76
C HIS A 474 -16.51 -8.64 -13.24
N SER A 475 -15.31 -8.68 -13.86
CA SER A 475 -15.12 -9.21 -15.22
C SER A 475 -15.14 -10.73 -15.18
N VAL A 476 -15.95 -11.31 -16.06
CA VAL A 476 -16.10 -12.77 -16.19
C VAL A 476 -15.37 -13.33 -17.40
N ALA A 477 -14.76 -12.47 -18.22
CA ALA A 477 -14.15 -12.86 -19.49
C ALA A 477 -12.95 -13.80 -19.32
N GLU A 478 -12.13 -13.54 -18.31
CA GLU A 478 -10.85 -14.22 -18.09
C GLU A 478 -10.89 -15.14 -16.85
N LEU A 479 -12.06 -15.65 -16.45
CA LEU A 479 -12.14 -16.56 -15.29
C LEU A 479 -11.50 -17.92 -15.56
N GLY A 480 -11.48 -18.36 -16.83
CA GLY A 480 -10.95 -19.66 -17.24
C GLY A 480 -9.44 -19.84 -17.02
N ILE A 481 -8.68 -18.77 -16.78
CA ILE A 481 -7.24 -18.89 -16.47
C ILE A 481 -6.95 -19.10 -14.97
N CYS A 482 -7.99 -18.98 -14.13
CA CYS A 482 -7.87 -19.13 -12.68
C CYS A 482 -7.94 -20.61 -12.28
N ASP A 483 -7.21 -21.02 -11.26
CA ASP A 483 -7.24 -22.40 -10.76
C ASP A 483 -8.53 -22.68 -9.96
N LYS A 484 -9.01 -21.65 -9.25
CA LYS A 484 -10.23 -21.71 -8.44
C LYS A 484 -11.03 -20.43 -8.57
N LEU A 485 -12.34 -20.57 -8.36
CA LEU A 485 -13.33 -19.50 -8.39
C LEU A 485 -14.15 -19.55 -7.10
N LEU A 486 -14.17 -18.44 -6.37
CA LEU A 486 -15.06 -18.19 -5.23
C LEU A 486 -16.21 -17.29 -5.69
N VAL A 487 -17.42 -17.83 -5.67
CA VAL A 487 -18.64 -17.08 -6.01
C VAL A 487 -19.35 -16.69 -4.73
N MET A 488 -19.50 -15.38 -4.51
CA MET A 488 -20.24 -14.84 -3.36
C MET A 488 -21.72 -14.64 -3.69
N ALA A 489 -22.59 -15.17 -2.83
CA ALA A 489 -24.03 -14.98 -2.90
C ALA A 489 -24.45 -13.55 -2.49
N PRO A 490 -25.60 -13.05 -2.98
CA PRO A 490 -26.31 -11.95 -2.31
C PRO A 490 -26.48 -12.27 -0.81
N GLY A 491 -26.12 -11.33 0.05
CA GLY A 491 -26.24 -11.51 1.51
C GLY A 491 -24.99 -12.03 2.22
N GLY A 492 -23.88 -12.26 1.51
CA GLY A 492 -22.55 -12.34 2.15
C GLY A 492 -21.98 -13.74 2.40
N GLY A 493 -22.62 -14.79 1.89
CA GLY A 493 -22.15 -16.17 2.01
C GLY A 493 -21.52 -16.71 0.72
N VAL A 494 -20.99 -17.94 0.79
CA VAL A 494 -20.43 -18.65 -0.37
C VAL A 494 -21.56 -19.32 -1.16
N ALA A 495 -21.60 -19.07 -2.48
CA ALA A 495 -22.49 -19.75 -3.41
C ALA A 495 -21.80 -20.91 -4.15
N TYR A 496 -20.48 -20.81 -4.36
CA TYR A 496 -19.67 -21.84 -5.00
C TYR A 496 -18.19 -21.62 -4.69
N PHE A 497 -17.43 -22.70 -4.52
CA PHE A 497 -15.96 -22.67 -4.52
C PHE A 497 -15.39 -23.89 -5.25
N GLY A 498 -14.56 -23.69 -6.27
CA GLY A 498 -14.03 -24.79 -7.08
C GLY A 498 -13.45 -24.33 -8.41
N PRO A 499 -13.09 -25.25 -9.33
CA PRO A 499 -12.61 -24.90 -10.67
C PRO A 499 -13.63 -24.08 -11.48
N PRO A 500 -13.22 -23.04 -12.23
CA PRO A 500 -14.14 -22.21 -13.01
C PRO A 500 -14.98 -23.00 -14.04
N GLU A 501 -14.42 -24.06 -14.59
CA GLU A 501 -15.04 -24.94 -15.61
C GLU A 501 -16.24 -25.74 -15.08
N GLU A 502 -16.27 -26.02 -13.77
CA GLU A 502 -17.38 -26.73 -13.12
C GLU A 502 -18.51 -25.77 -12.69
N ALA A 503 -18.22 -24.47 -12.57
CA ALA A 503 -19.11 -23.52 -11.91
C ALA A 503 -20.44 -23.29 -12.65
N LEU A 504 -20.40 -23.09 -13.97
CA LEU A 504 -21.61 -22.89 -14.78
C LEU A 504 -22.52 -24.12 -14.75
N ASN A 505 -21.92 -25.31 -14.83
CA ASN A 505 -22.63 -26.59 -14.69
C ASN A 505 -23.26 -26.73 -13.28
N PHE A 506 -22.54 -26.34 -12.23
CA PHE A 506 -23.06 -26.34 -10.87
C PHE A 506 -24.30 -25.45 -10.74
N PHE A 507 -24.27 -24.24 -11.31
CA PHE A 507 -25.42 -23.33 -11.28
C PHE A 507 -26.55 -23.73 -12.22
N GLN A 508 -26.26 -24.55 -13.24
CA GLN A 508 -27.16 -24.97 -14.33
C GLN A 508 -27.53 -23.80 -15.27
N TYR A 509 -26.52 -23.03 -15.68
CA TYR A 509 -26.65 -21.95 -16.65
C TYR A 509 -25.52 -22.00 -17.67
N ASP A 510 -25.77 -21.51 -18.87
CA ASP A 510 -24.78 -21.48 -19.96
C ASP A 510 -23.84 -20.27 -19.87
N THR A 511 -24.28 -19.18 -19.20
CA THR A 511 -23.50 -17.94 -19.10
C THR A 511 -23.46 -17.37 -17.70
N TRP A 512 -22.39 -16.62 -17.39
CA TRP A 512 -22.27 -15.87 -16.15
C TRP A 512 -23.32 -14.76 -15.99
N ALA A 513 -23.78 -14.20 -17.11
CA ALA A 513 -24.84 -13.20 -17.10
C ALA A 513 -26.14 -13.79 -16.53
N ASP A 514 -26.46 -15.04 -16.89
CA ASP A 514 -27.65 -15.73 -16.39
C ASP A 514 -27.56 -16.04 -14.90
N VAL A 515 -26.41 -16.49 -14.39
CA VAL A 515 -26.28 -16.75 -12.94
C VAL A 515 -26.31 -15.44 -12.13
N PHE A 516 -25.74 -14.34 -12.62
CA PHE A 516 -25.88 -13.04 -11.95
C PHE A 516 -27.32 -12.51 -12.02
N SER A 517 -28.02 -12.68 -13.14
CA SER A 517 -29.45 -12.40 -13.24
C SER A 517 -30.26 -13.24 -12.25
N ALA A 518 -29.94 -14.52 -12.08
CA ALA A 518 -30.55 -15.39 -11.09
C ALA A 518 -30.31 -14.91 -9.65
N PHE A 519 -29.11 -14.44 -9.33
CA PHE A 519 -28.82 -13.84 -8.01
C PHE A 519 -29.63 -12.57 -7.74
N GLU A 520 -29.92 -11.78 -8.77
CA GLU A 520 -30.73 -10.55 -8.62
C GLU A 520 -32.23 -10.86 -8.54
N ASN A 521 -32.71 -11.81 -9.33
CA ASN A 521 -34.12 -12.21 -9.38
C ASN A 521 -34.53 -13.08 -8.18
N TYR A 522 -33.60 -13.90 -7.66
CA TYR A 522 -33.83 -14.85 -6.58
C TYR A 522 -32.91 -14.56 -5.38
N ARG A 523 -33.03 -13.34 -4.83
CA ARG A 523 -32.22 -12.90 -3.67
C ARG A 523 -32.47 -13.69 -2.39
N ASP A 524 -33.69 -14.18 -2.20
CA ASP A 524 -34.10 -14.94 -1.01
C ASP A 524 -33.88 -16.45 -1.16
N TYR A 525 -33.42 -16.91 -2.32
CA TYR A 525 -33.08 -18.31 -2.52
C TYR A 525 -31.87 -18.71 -1.68
N ASP A 526 -31.91 -19.90 -1.08
CA ASP A 526 -30.84 -20.40 -0.21
C ASP A 526 -29.65 -20.94 -1.01
N TRP A 527 -28.93 -20.03 -1.66
CA TRP A 527 -27.71 -20.33 -2.42
C TRP A 527 -26.64 -20.99 -1.55
N MET A 528 -26.55 -20.59 -0.27
CA MET A 528 -25.60 -21.13 0.70
C MET A 528 -25.94 -22.58 1.07
N GLY A 529 -27.23 -22.88 1.31
CA GLY A 529 -27.70 -24.24 1.55
C GLY A 529 -27.47 -25.15 0.35
N ARG A 530 -27.75 -24.67 -0.88
CA ARG A 530 -27.45 -25.41 -2.12
C ARG A 530 -25.96 -25.73 -2.23
N TRP A 531 -25.08 -24.77 -1.94
CA TRP A 531 -23.64 -24.98 -1.91
C TRP A 531 -23.25 -26.07 -0.90
N ARG A 532 -23.66 -25.94 0.37
CA ARG A 532 -23.33 -26.89 1.44
C ARG A 532 -23.85 -28.30 1.19
N GLY A 533 -24.99 -28.42 0.52
CA GLY A 533 -25.57 -29.71 0.15
C GLY A 533 -24.92 -30.36 -1.09
N SER A 534 -23.93 -29.72 -1.72
CA SER A 534 -23.37 -30.18 -2.99
C SER A 534 -22.16 -31.12 -2.83
N PRO A 535 -21.89 -32.00 -3.81
CA PRO A 535 -20.64 -32.77 -3.87
C PRO A 535 -19.38 -31.89 -3.94
N HIS A 536 -19.46 -30.74 -4.61
CA HIS A 536 -18.33 -29.80 -4.71
C HIS A 536 -17.92 -29.26 -3.34
N TYR A 537 -18.87 -29.02 -2.43
CA TYR A 537 -18.55 -28.60 -1.06
C TYR A 537 -17.77 -29.68 -0.31
N GLN A 538 -18.16 -30.94 -0.43
CA GLN A 538 -17.43 -32.05 0.18
C GLN A 538 -15.99 -32.14 -0.34
N MET A 539 -15.79 -31.89 -1.63
CA MET A 539 -14.48 -31.97 -2.27
C MET A 539 -13.56 -30.78 -1.96
N TYR A 540 -14.11 -29.57 -1.83
CA TYR A 540 -13.30 -28.34 -1.82
C TYR A 540 -13.38 -27.51 -0.53
N ALA A 541 -14.31 -27.76 0.38
CA ALA A 541 -14.52 -26.92 1.57
C ALA A 541 -14.81 -27.65 2.88
N ALA A 542 -15.33 -28.87 2.85
CA ALA A 542 -15.79 -29.57 4.06
C ALA A 542 -14.73 -29.71 5.16
N ASP A 543 -13.48 -30.04 4.81
CA ASP A 543 -12.40 -30.19 5.80
C ASP A 543 -12.08 -28.87 6.53
N ILE A 544 -12.20 -27.75 5.82
CA ILE A 544 -11.92 -26.42 6.36
C ILE A 544 -13.08 -25.94 7.24
N ASP A 545 -14.31 -26.27 6.84
CA ASP A 545 -15.56 -25.88 7.51
C ASP A 545 -15.92 -26.79 8.70
N ALA A 546 -15.30 -27.97 8.82
CA ALA A 546 -15.50 -28.88 9.96
C ALA A 546 -14.93 -28.35 11.29
N VAL A 547 -14.05 -27.35 11.23
CA VAL A 547 -13.38 -26.78 12.42
C VAL A 547 -14.26 -25.73 13.08
N ALA A 548 -14.78 -25.99 14.29
CA ALA A 548 -15.73 -25.12 14.97
C ALA A 548 -15.33 -23.62 15.01
N PRO A 549 -16.30 -22.70 14.82
CA PRO A 549 -16.04 -21.27 14.77
C PRO A 549 -15.49 -20.74 16.09
N GLN A 550 -14.40 -19.98 16.02
CA GLN A 550 -13.85 -19.28 17.17
C GLN A 550 -14.34 -17.82 17.19
N SER A 551 -14.68 -17.33 18.39
CA SER A 551 -14.89 -15.90 18.57
C SER A 551 -13.55 -15.17 18.48
N VAL A 552 -13.50 -14.10 17.69
CA VAL A 552 -12.29 -13.27 17.54
C VAL A 552 -12.19 -12.37 18.75
N ASN A 553 -11.78 -12.95 19.89
CA ASN A 553 -11.51 -12.20 21.10
C ASN A 553 -10.07 -11.67 21.04
N VAL A 554 -9.84 -10.69 20.18
CA VAL A 554 -8.56 -9.96 20.17
C VAL A 554 -8.59 -9.07 21.41
N GLN A 555 -8.14 -9.60 22.55
CA GLN A 555 -7.56 -8.76 23.61
C GLN A 555 -6.39 -8.07 22.96
N ALA A 556 -6.60 -6.90 22.35
CA ALA A 556 -5.55 -6.22 21.60
C ALA A 556 -4.43 -5.87 22.57
N PRO A 557 -3.25 -6.52 22.52
CA PRO A 557 -2.08 -5.75 22.86
C PRO A 557 -2.05 -4.65 21.79
N PRO A 558 -1.79 -3.38 22.14
CA PRO A 558 -1.41 -2.44 21.12
C PRO A 558 -0.10 -2.98 20.57
N ALA A 559 -0.15 -3.73 19.47
CA ALA A 559 1.04 -4.03 18.69
C ALA A 559 1.48 -2.65 18.18
N ARG A 560 2.24 -1.93 19.00
CA ARG A 560 2.88 -0.68 18.64
C ARG A 560 3.70 -1.04 17.43
N MET A 561 3.17 -0.70 16.25
CA MET A 561 3.85 -0.92 14.99
C MET A 561 5.24 -0.34 15.15
N GLN A 562 6.25 -1.22 15.18
CA GLN A 562 7.61 -0.78 15.33
C GLN A 562 7.89 0.15 14.15
N LYS A 563 8.38 1.36 14.46
CA LYS A 563 8.64 2.38 13.45
C LYS A 563 9.73 1.84 12.54
N SER A 564 9.35 1.56 11.29
CA SER A 564 10.21 0.97 10.27
C SER A 564 11.50 1.78 10.12
N GLN A 565 11.39 3.08 9.88
CA GLN A 565 12.54 3.98 9.73
C GLN A 565 12.61 5.08 10.79
N SER A 566 13.81 5.66 10.94
CA SER A 566 14.00 6.86 11.75
C SER A 566 13.16 8.00 11.19
N TRP A 567 12.63 8.83 12.09
CA TRP A 567 11.78 9.96 11.74
C TRP A 567 12.45 10.90 10.73
N GLY A 568 13.76 11.15 10.88
CA GLY A 568 14.53 12.02 9.99
C GLY A 568 14.69 11.46 8.58
N SER A 569 14.93 10.15 8.43
CA SER A 569 15.03 9.50 7.11
C SER A 569 13.71 9.57 6.34
N GLN A 570 12.59 9.31 7.04
CA GLN A 570 11.27 9.43 6.45
C GLN A 570 10.99 10.88 6.03
N LEU A 571 11.24 11.85 6.92
CA LEU A 571 11.05 13.27 6.62
C LEU A 571 11.80 13.68 5.36
N TRP A 572 13.09 13.36 5.28
CA TRP A 572 13.93 13.72 4.13
C TRP A 572 13.44 13.08 2.83
N THR A 573 13.06 11.81 2.87
CA THR A 573 12.53 11.09 1.71
C THR A 573 11.23 11.71 1.22
N LEU A 574 10.31 12.03 2.14
CA LEU A 574 9.03 12.67 1.83
C LEU A 574 9.22 14.09 1.28
N MET A 575 10.14 14.87 1.85
CA MET A 575 10.47 16.20 1.32
C MET A 575 11.00 16.11 -0.11
N ARG A 576 11.97 15.22 -0.37
CA ARG A 576 12.51 15.02 -1.72
C ARG A 576 11.46 14.53 -2.71
N ARG A 577 10.60 13.60 -2.29
CA ARG A 577 9.46 13.13 -3.10
C ARG A 577 8.54 14.29 -3.42
N TYR A 578 8.14 15.07 -2.42
CA TYR A 578 7.20 16.16 -2.61
C TYR A 578 7.76 17.28 -3.49
N VAL A 579 9.03 17.65 -3.30
CA VAL A 579 9.74 18.56 -4.21
C VAL A 579 9.79 18.00 -5.64
N SER A 580 10.00 16.68 -5.80
CA SER A 580 10.01 16.06 -7.13
C SER A 580 8.64 16.06 -7.79
N VAL A 581 7.55 15.86 -7.02
CA VAL A 581 6.17 15.96 -7.51
C VAL A 581 5.91 17.40 -7.97
N LEU A 582 6.22 18.38 -7.12
CA LEU A 582 6.07 19.80 -7.41
C LEU A 582 6.85 20.22 -8.66
N ALA A 583 8.13 19.82 -8.75
CA ALA A 583 8.97 20.11 -9.89
C ALA A 583 8.54 19.44 -11.20
N SER A 584 7.77 18.36 -11.12
CA SER A 584 7.27 17.64 -12.29
C SER A 584 6.05 18.31 -12.92
N ASP A 585 5.35 19.19 -12.19
CA ASP A 585 4.23 20.00 -12.67
C ASP A 585 4.70 21.43 -13.01
N ARG A 586 5.13 21.61 -14.26
CA ARG A 586 5.60 22.90 -14.78
C ARG A 586 4.52 23.99 -14.74
N GLY A 587 3.26 23.62 -14.95
CA GLY A 587 2.14 24.57 -14.96
C GLY A 587 1.91 25.13 -13.57
N PHE A 588 1.87 24.25 -12.57
CA PHE A 588 1.72 24.67 -11.18
C PHE A 588 2.93 25.45 -10.67
N LEU A 589 4.16 25.07 -11.02
CA LEU A 589 5.36 25.85 -10.71
C LEU A 589 5.34 27.27 -11.30
N ALA A 590 4.94 27.42 -12.57
CA ALA A 590 4.82 28.73 -13.19
C ALA A 590 3.77 29.58 -12.45
N LEU A 591 2.61 29.00 -12.14
CA LEU A 591 1.55 29.67 -11.39
C LEU A 591 1.99 30.11 -9.98
N MET A 592 2.81 29.28 -9.30
CA MET A 592 3.38 29.62 -7.99
C MET A 592 4.30 30.85 -8.01
N VAL A 593 4.91 31.19 -9.14
CA VAL A 593 5.75 32.40 -9.27
C VAL A 593 4.92 33.57 -9.79
N ILE A 594 4.07 33.33 -10.79
CA ILE A 594 3.26 34.37 -11.45
C ILE A 594 2.26 34.99 -10.48
N LEU A 595 1.52 34.19 -9.69
CA LEU A 595 0.47 34.71 -8.82
C LEU A 595 1.00 35.75 -7.80
N PRO A 596 2.03 35.45 -6.98
CA PRO A 596 2.63 36.45 -6.09
C PRO A 596 3.22 37.64 -6.85
N ALA A 597 3.83 37.41 -8.02
CA ALA A 597 4.38 38.51 -8.83
C ALA A 597 3.28 39.48 -9.30
N VAL A 598 2.15 38.95 -9.80
CA VAL A 598 0.98 39.74 -10.18
C VAL A 598 0.44 40.53 -8.99
N LEU A 599 0.32 39.90 -7.82
CA LEU A 599 -0.14 40.59 -6.60
C LEU A 599 0.82 41.71 -6.16
N GLY A 600 2.14 41.50 -6.30
CA GLY A 600 3.14 42.54 -6.11
C GLY A 600 3.00 43.70 -7.11
N VAL A 601 2.81 43.40 -8.39
CA VAL A 601 2.63 44.39 -9.47
C VAL A 601 1.34 45.18 -9.30
N VAL A 602 0.24 44.53 -8.91
CA VAL A 602 -1.03 45.22 -8.61
C VAL A 602 -0.83 46.27 -7.53
N SER A 603 0.02 46.01 -6.54
CA SER A 603 0.33 47.01 -5.52
C SER A 603 1.05 48.24 -6.11
N MET A 604 1.86 48.10 -7.17
CA MET A 604 2.55 49.22 -7.82
C MET A 604 1.60 50.19 -8.53
N LEU A 605 0.37 49.77 -8.83
CA LEU A 605 -0.64 50.63 -9.46
C LEU A 605 -1.25 51.64 -8.48
N ILE A 606 -1.05 51.46 -7.18
CA ILE A 606 -1.52 52.40 -6.16
C ILE A 606 -0.63 53.66 -6.20
N PRO A 607 -1.21 54.87 -6.18
CA PRO A 607 -0.45 56.11 -6.00
C PRO A 607 0.52 56.02 -4.82
N SER A 608 1.70 56.62 -4.93
CA SER A 608 2.74 56.48 -3.91
C SER A 608 3.63 57.70 -3.80
N ASP A 609 3.01 58.89 -3.78
CA ASP A 609 3.70 60.18 -3.74
C ASP A 609 4.77 60.27 -2.63
N TYR A 610 4.53 59.59 -1.50
CA TYR A 610 5.43 59.51 -0.35
C TYR A 610 5.94 58.09 -0.07
N GLY A 611 5.69 57.14 -0.97
CA GLY A 611 5.99 55.72 -0.76
C GLY A 611 5.36 55.17 0.53
N LEU A 612 6.18 54.50 1.33
CA LEU A 612 5.85 54.00 2.68
C LEU A 612 6.31 54.97 3.80
N GLY A 613 6.79 56.16 3.43
CA GLY A 613 7.27 57.17 4.38
C GLY A 613 6.18 58.16 4.79
N TYR A 614 6.62 59.21 5.51
CA TYR A 614 5.74 60.25 6.02
C TYR A 614 5.19 61.18 4.93
N GLY A 615 3.92 61.54 5.04
CA GLY A 615 3.28 62.56 4.20
C GLY A 615 3.54 64.00 4.68
N PRO A 616 2.84 65.00 4.12
CA PRO A 616 3.00 66.39 4.50
C PRO A 616 2.55 66.62 5.95
N THR A 617 3.26 67.49 6.68
CA THR A 617 2.95 67.78 8.08
C THR A 617 1.66 68.59 8.19
N LYS A 618 0.69 68.08 8.95
CA LYS A 618 -0.59 68.73 9.25
C LYS A 618 -0.61 69.29 10.69
N PRO A 619 -1.55 70.20 11.03
CA PRO A 619 -1.71 70.71 12.39
C PRO A 619 -1.83 69.57 13.40
N GLY A 620 -1.10 69.65 14.53
CA GLY A 620 -1.02 68.58 15.53
C GLY A 620 0.13 67.58 15.35
N GLY A 621 1.04 67.79 14.38
CA GLY A 621 2.26 66.98 14.20
C GLY A 621 2.07 65.71 13.37
N PHE A 622 0.86 65.43 12.89
CA PHE A 622 0.55 64.27 12.06
C PHE A 622 1.12 64.40 10.64
N ARG A 623 1.56 63.28 10.06
CA ARG A 623 2.10 63.22 8.70
C ARG A 623 1.38 62.12 7.89
N PRO A 624 0.07 62.31 7.60
CA PRO A 624 -0.76 61.24 7.09
C PRO A 624 -0.34 60.82 5.68
N ASN A 625 -0.31 59.52 5.45
CA ASN A 625 -0.07 58.87 4.16
C ASN A 625 -1.01 57.66 4.05
N ARG A 626 -2.22 57.88 3.52
CA ARG A 626 -3.21 56.80 3.33
C ARG A 626 -2.76 55.77 2.30
N ASP A 627 -1.96 56.20 1.32
CA ASP A 627 -1.47 55.32 0.27
C ASP A 627 -0.57 54.23 0.86
N ALA A 628 0.31 54.57 1.81
CA ALA A 628 1.14 53.59 2.53
C ALA A 628 0.30 52.49 3.21
N SER A 629 -0.79 52.86 3.89
CA SER A 629 -1.68 51.88 4.53
C SER A 629 -2.40 50.98 3.51
N THR A 630 -2.83 51.55 2.38
CA THR A 630 -3.49 50.82 1.29
C THR A 630 -2.52 49.85 0.62
N ILE A 631 -1.28 50.29 0.41
CA ILE A 631 -0.18 49.47 -0.10
C ILE A 631 0.07 48.26 0.81
N MET A 632 0.21 48.49 2.12
CA MET A 632 0.45 47.42 3.09
C MET A 632 -0.71 46.44 3.14
N LEU A 633 -1.95 46.94 3.06
CA LEU A 633 -3.16 46.13 2.95
C LEU A 633 -3.10 45.19 1.73
N ILE A 634 -2.81 45.70 0.54
CA ILE A 634 -2.75 44.87 -0.68
C ILE A 634 -1.63 43.83 -0.59
N LEU A 635 -0.44 44.21 -0.11
CA LEU A 635 0.67 43.26 0.07
C LEU A 635 0.34 42.17 1.09
N ALA A 636 -0.28 42.54 2.22
CA ALA A 636 -0.70 41.58 3.25
C ALA A 636 -1.77 40.63 2.72
N VAL A 637 -2.81 41.16 2.07
CA VAL A 637 -3.90 40.34 1.50
C VAL A 637 -3.37 39.41 0.41
N GLY A 638 -2.50 39.92 -0.47
CA GLY A 638 -1.88 39.13 -1.54
C GLY A 638 -1.05 37.97 -0.98
N MET A 639 -0.20 38.24 0.00
CA MET A 639 0.60 37.21 0.65
C MET A 639 -0.27 36.20 1.42
N CYS A 640 -1.29 36.68 2.13
CA CYS A 640 -2.22 35.83 2.86
C CYS A 640 -2.96 34.87 1.92
N PHE A 641 -3.47 35.39 0.80
CA PHE A 641 -4.12 34.59 -0.23
C PHE A 641 -3.15 33.58 -0.86
N SER A 642 -1.95 34.02 -1.26
CA SER A 642 -0.93 33.15 -1.88
C SER A 642 -0.50 32.01 -0.96
N GLY A 643 -0.24 32.31 0.33
CA GLY A 643 0.15 31.29 1.32
C GLY A 643 -0.94 30.25 1.56
N ALA A 644 -2.20 30.67 1.74
CA ALA A 644 -3.32 29.76 1.92
C ALA A 644 -3.65 28.96 0.64
N ALA A 645 -3.56 29.58 -0.53
CA ALA A 645 -3.86 28.94 -1.82
C ALA A 645 -2.95 27.73 -2.10
N ASN A 646 -1.65 27.84 -1.78
CA ASN A 646 -0.69 26.75 -1.99
C ASN A 646 -0.99 25.49 -1.17
N SER A 647 -1.65 25.65 -0.03
CA SER A 647 -1.80 24.58 0.98
C SER A 647 -3.22 24.04 1.09
N VAL A 648 -4.24 24.79 0.68
CA VAL A 648 -5.67 24.45 0.89
C VAL A 648 -6.10 23.12 0.27
N ARG A 649 -5.43 22.67 -0.81
CA ARG A 649 -5.73 21.39 -1.48
C ARG A 649 -4.71 20.28 -1.17
N GLU A 650 -3.66 20.57 -0.43
CA GLU A 650 -2.50 19.69 -0.37
C GLU A 650 -2.78 18.35 0.31
N LEU A 651 -3.41 18.37 1.50
CA LEU A 651 -3.65 17.15 2.27
C LEU A 651 -4.80 16.32 1.69
N ILE A 652 -5.81 16.97 1.12
CA ILE A 652 -6.96 16.27 0.52
C ILE A 652 -6.58 15.54 -0.77
N LYS A 653 -5.70 16.13 -1.60
CA LYS A 653 -5.22 15.51 -2.84
C LYS A 653 -4.48 14.20 -2.59
N GLU A 654 -3.67 14.15 -1.53
CA GLU A 654 -2.83 12.99 -1.21
C GLU A 654 -3.44 12.07 -0.14
N ARG A 655 -4.66 12.34 0.34
CA ARG A 655 -5.27 11.60 1.47
C ARG A 655 -5.20 10.09 1.28
N VAL A 656 -5.59 9.60 0.11
CA VAL A 656 -5.64 8.17 -0.20
C VAL A 656 -4.24 7.55 -0.22
N ILE A 657 -3.24 8.30 -0.72
CA ILE A 657 -1.82 7.89 -0.69
C ILE A 657 -1.32 7.81 0.76
N TYR A 658 -1.61 8.85 1.55
CA TYR A 658 -1.23 8.91 2.96
C TYR A 658 -1.83 7.77 3.78
N GLU A 659 -3.12 7.45 3.59
CA GLU A 659 -3.80 6.36 4.30
C GLU A 659 -3.13 5.00 4.01
N ARG A 660 -2.80 4.73 2.74
CA ARG A 660 -2.08 3.52 2.31
C ARG A 660 -0.67 3.45 2.88
N GLU A 661 0.11 4.53 2.80
CA GLU A 661 1.47 4.56 3.34
C GLU A 661 1.48 4.50 4.87
N ARG A 662 0.45 5.03 5.54
CA ARG A 662 0.33 4.93 6.99
C ARG A 662 0.10 3.49 7.44
N ALA A 663 -0.71 2.74 6.70
CA ALA A 663 -0.93 1.31 6.95
C ALA A 663 0.36 0.48 6.87
N THR A 664 1.36 0.93 6.10
CA THR A 664 2.67 0.24 6.00
C THR A 664 3.70 0.72 7.02
N GLY A 665 3.54 1.90 7.63
CA GLY A 665 4.38 2.36 8.75
C GLY A 665 4.79 3.85 8.73
N LEU A 666 4.29 4.67 7.81
CA LEU A 666 4.69 6.08 7.62
C LEU A 666 4.40 7.00 8.82
N SER A 667 5.39 7.71 9.38
CA SER A 667 5.14 8.62 10.51
C SER A 667 4.25 9.82 10.14
N ARG A 668 3.20 10.06 10.93
CA ARG A 668 2.27 11.20 10.79
C ARG A 668 2.97 12.55 10.87
N SER A 669 3.87 12.68 11.84
CA SER A 669 4.62 13.93 12.05
C SER A 669 5.66 14.14 10.96
N ALA A 670 6.28 13.08 10.43
CA ALA A 670 7.21 13.20 9.31
C ALA A 670 6.49 13.65 8.04
N TYR A 671 5.30 13.08 7.77
CA TYR A 671 4.44 13.52 6.68
C TYR A 671 4.04 14.99 6.81
N LEU A 672 3.47 15.40 7.96
CA LEU A 672 3.06 16.78 8.16
C LEU A 672 4.24 17.76 8.06
N MET A 673 5.36 17.46 8.71
CA MET A 673 6.55 18.33 8.65
C MET A 673 7.14 18.41 7.25
N SER A 674 7.06 17.34 6.44
CA SER A 674 7.51 17.40 5.04
C SER A 674 6.71 18.42 4.23
N LYS A 675 5.40 18.55 4.50
CA LYS A 675 4.53 19.55 3.86
C LYS A 675 4.80 20.94 4.39
N VAL A 676 4.88 21.11 5.71
CA VAL A 676 5.13 22.40 6.37
C VAL A 676 6.47 23.00 5.93
N ILE A 677 7.54 22.19 5.87
CA ILE A 677 8.87 22.69 5.49
C ILE A 677 8.91 23.05 4.00
N VAL A 678 8.47 22.16 3.11
CA VAL A 678 8.55 22.41 1.65
C VAL A 678 7.64 23.57 1.25
N LEU A 679 6.37 23.56 1.67
CA LEU A 679 5.46 24.68 1.39
C LEU A 679 5.93 25.96 2.10
N GLY A 680 6.51 25.86 3.29
CA GLY A 680 7.06 27.02 4.00
C GLY A 680 8.18 27.70 3.22
N VAL A 681 9.09 26.93 2.62
CA VAL A 681 10.14 27.47 1.73
C VAL A 681 9.54 28.11 0.49
N VAL A 682 8.57 27.47 -0.16
CA VAL A 682 7.87 28.05 -1.32
C VAL A 682 7.18 29.37 -0.95
N THR A 683 6.42 29.38 0.14
CA THR A 683 5.72 30.56 0.65
C THR A 683 6.69 31.68 1.05
N ALA A 684 7.86 31.35 1.61
CA ALA A 684 8.89 32.33 1.92
C ALA A 684 9.45 32.98 0.64
N ILE A 685 9.73 32.19 -0.40
CA ILE A 685 10.15 32.71 -1.72
C ILE A 685 9.06 33.62 -2.31
N GLN A 686 7.79 33.22 -2.23
CA GLN A 686 6.67 34.06 -2.67
C GLN A 686 6.56 35.38 -1.89
N GLY A 687 6.80 35.35 -0.58
CA GLY A 687 6.84 36.55 0.26
C GLY A 687 7.97 37.50 -0.14
N VAL A 688 9.15 36.97 -0.45
CA VAL A 688 10.26 37.77 -1.01
C VAL A 688 9.88 38.36 -2.36
N ILE A 689 9.26 37.60 -3.26
CA ILE A 689 8.82 38.09 -4.57
C ILE A 689 7.82 39.25 -4.42
N ILE A 690 6.78 39.07 -3.59
CA ILE A 690 5.77 40.09 -3.31
C ILE A 690 6.43 41.35 -2.72
N ALA A 691 7.32 41.18 -1.74
CA ALA A 691 7.97 42.27 -1.06
C ALA A 691 8.95 43.04 -1.97
N VAL A 692 9.79 42.34 -2.73
CA VAL A 692 10.77 42.96 -3.64
C VAL A 692 10.04 43.77 -4.71
N ILE A 693 9.03 43.19 -5.36
CA ILE A 693 8.23 43.90 -6.37
C ILE A 693 7.51 45.07 -5.69
N GLY A 694 6.76 44.82 -4.62
CA GLY A 694 6.02 45.86 -3.92
C GLY A 694 6.89 47.02 -3.44
N PHE A 695 8.10 46.79 -2.94
CA PHE A 695 8.94 47.84 -2.39
C PHE A 695 9.84 48.52 -3.43
N SER A 696 10.12 47.88 -4.56
CA SER A 696 11.10 48.37 -5.57
C SER A 696 10.87 49.80 -6.08
N THR A 697 9.62 50.26 -6.17
CA THR A 697 9.27 51.58 -6.71
C THR A 697 8.94 52.61 -5.62
N ARG A 698 9.20 52.29 -4.35
CA ARG A 698 8.71 53.09 -3.21
C ARG A 698 9.83 53.57 -2.31
N ASN A 699 9.67 54.78 -1.79
CA ASN A 699 10.48 55.27 -0.69
C ASN A 699 10.15 54.49 0.58
N MET A 700 11.17 53.91 1.21
CA MET A 700 11.03 53.17 2.46
C MET A 700 10.97 54.13 3.66
N PRO A 701 10.48 53.68 4.83
CA PRO A 701 10.60 54.43 6.08
C PRO A 701 12.06 54.82 6.36
N SER A 702 12.27 55.92 7.08
CA SER A 702 13.62 56.46 7.34
C SER A 702 14.45 55.57 8.27
N GLU A 703 13.80 54.90 9.23
CA GLU A 703 14.46 54.02 10.19
C GLU A 703 13.64 52.74 10.39
N GLY A 704 14.32 51.59 10.42
CA GLY A 704 13.76 50.32 10.91
C GLY A 704 13.86 50.20 12.44
N LEU A 705 13.17 49.22 13.03
CA LEU A 705 13.12 49.01 14.48
C LEU A 705 14.24 48.13 15.04
N ILE A 706 14.71 47.14 14.26
CA ILE A 706 15.74 46.16 14.64
C ILE A 706 17.02 46.39 13.84
N VAL A 707 16.85 46.65 12.55
CA VAL A 707 17.90 46.98 11.58
C VAL A 707 17.60 48.39 11.08
N PRO A 708 18.03 49.45 11.80
CA PRO A 708 17.67 50.83 11.50
C PRO A 708 17.92 51.24 10.05
N ALA A 709 18.99 50.72 9.43
CA ALA A 709 19.37 51.02 8.06
C ALA A 709 18.55 50.26 6.97
N LYS A 710 17.73 49.26 7.32
CA LYS A 710 17.06 48.38 6.34
C LYS A 710 15.62 47.98 6.75
N PRO A 711 14.67 48.92 6.86
CA PRO A 711 13.27 48.63 7.21
C PRO A 711 12.57 47.68 6.23
N ALA A 712 13.00 47.63 4.95
CA ALA A 712 12.46 46.71 3.96
C ALA A 712 12.62 45.23 4.35
N ILE A 713 13.71 44.88 5.03
CA ILE A 713 13.94 43.50 5.48
C ILE A 713 12.96 43.12 6.60
N GLU A 714 12.73 44.01 7.56
CA GLU A 714 11.79 43.79 8.66
C GLU A 714 10.36 43.59 8.16
N MET A 715 9.93 44.44 7.22
CA MET A 715 8.62 44.32 6.60
C MET A 715 8.50 43.05 5.75
N THR A 716 9.57 42.66 5.05
CA THR A 716 9.61 41.41 4.28
C THR A 716 9.49 40.18 5.20
N LEU A 717 10.17 40.19 6.35
CA LEU A 717 10.03 39.12 7.35
C LEU A 717 8.60 39.02 7.90
N ALA A 718 7.94 40.14 8.14
CA ALA A 718 6.53 40.17 8.53
C ALA A 718 5.60 39.59 7.44
N ILE A 719 5.85 39.91 6.16
CA ILE A 719 5.15 39.34 5.00
C ILE A 719 5.39 37.82 4.94
N ILE A 720 6.63 37.35 5.10
CA ILE A 720 6.93 35.91 5.09
C ILE A 720 6.21 35.18 6.24
N ALA A 721 6.21 35.75 7.44
CA ALA A 721 5.52 35.19 8.60
C ALA A 721 3.99 35.15 8.41
N LEU A 722 3.40 36.17 7.77
CA LEU A 722 2.00 36.16 7.34
C LEU A 722 1.73 35.01 6.38
N GLY A 723 2.52 34.92 5.32
CA GLY A 723 2.39 33.86 4.32
C GLY A 723 2.44 32.48 4.96
N PHE A 724 3.42 32.24 5.83
CA PHE A 724 3.57 30.98 6.54
C PHE A 724 2.36 30.66 7.42
N THR A 725 1.86 31.63 8.18
CA THR A 725 0.70 31.41 9.06
C THR A 725 -0.58 31.17 8.26
N SER A 726 -0.79 31.91 7.16
CA SER A 726 -1.93 31.71 6.25
C SER A 726 -1.85 30.35 5.53
N MET A 727 -0.65 29.88 5.20
CA MET A 727 -0.42 28.53 4.71
C MET A 727 -0.81 27.46 5.75
N MET A 728 -0.53 27.69 7.03
CA MET A 728 -0.98 26.77 8.09
C MET A 728 -2.52 26.71 8.19
N PHE A 729 -3.22 27.83 8.02
CA PHE A 729 -4.68 27.86 7.90
C PHE A 729 -5.17 27.06 6.68
N GLY A 730 -4.51 27.20 5.53
CA GLY A 730 -4.82 26.39 4.35
C GLY A 730 -4.66 24.89 4.61
N LEU A 731 -3.62 24.45 5.31
CA LEU A 731 -3.48 23.04 5.73
C LEU A 731 -4.61 22.59 6.67
N VAL A 732 -5.07 23.44 7.59
CA VAL A 732 -6.24 23.13 8.45
C VAL A 732 -7.49 22.92 7.60
N ILE A 733 -7.77 23.83 6.65
CA ILE A 733 -8.90 23.69 5.73
C ILE A 733 -8.78 22.37 4.94
N SER A 734 -7.58 22.07 4.44
CA SER A 734 -7.32 20.84 3.68
C SER A 734 -7.57 19.57 4.51
N ALA A 735 -7.24 19.59 5.80
CA ALA A 735 -7.47 18.48 6.72
C ALA A 735 -8.95 18.32 7.11
N LEU A 736 -9.71 19.41 7.23
CA LEU A 736 -11.13 19.39 7.64
C LEU A 736 -12.06 18.93 6.52
N VAL A 737 -11.75 19.31 5.30
CA VAL A 737 -12.65 19.12 4.16
C VAL A 737 -12.64 17.67 3.66
N LYS A 738 -13.79 17.19 3.17
CA LYS A 738 -13.94 15.84 2.60
C LYS A 738 -13.71 15.77 1.08
N THR A 739 -13.90 16.88 0.35
CA THR A 739 -13.78 16.91 -1.11
C THR A 739 -12.99 18.14 -1.56
N ALA A 740 -12.11 17.98 -2.56
CA ALA A 740 -11.25 19.07 -3.04
C ALA A 740 -12.05 20.28 -3.59
N GLU A 741 -13.28 20.08 -4.05
CA GLU A 741 -14.17 21.13 -4.56
C GLU A 741 -14.52 22.18 -3.51
N LYS A 742 -14.72 21.76 -2.25
CA LYS A 742 -15.08 22.66 -1.14
C LYS A 742 -13.93 23.57 -0.68
N THR A 743 -12.70 23.31 -1.13
CA THR A 743 -11.52 24.09 -0.71
C THR A 743 -11.51 25.51 -1.25
N MET A 744 -11.97 25.74 -2.49
CA MET A 744 -11.89 27.07 -3.12
C MET A 744 -12.85 28.09 -2.48
N PRO A 745 -14.14 27.77 -2.25
CA PRO A 745 -15.02 28.69 -1.52
C PRO A 745 -14.51 29.03 -0.12
N LEU A 746 -13.93 28.05 0.59
CA LEU A 746 -13.36 28.26 1.92
C LEU A 746 -12.10 29.14 1.87
N LEU A 747 -11.26 29.00 0.85
CA LEU A 747 -10.12 29.89 0.61
C LEU A 747 -10.59 31.33 0.39
N VAL A 748 -11.62 31.55 -0.44
CA VAL A 748 -12.17 32.89 -0.72
C VAL A 748 -12.77 33.50 0.54
N MET A 749 -13.57 32.73 1.29
CA MET A 749 -14.13 33.19 2.57
C MET A 749 -13.02 33.55 3.56
N PHE A 750 -11.99 32.72 3.68
CA PHE A 750 -10.81 33.02 4.49
C PHE A 750 -10.16 34.35 4.04
N ALA A 751 -9.89 34.52 2.74
CA ALA A 751 -9.29 35.75 2.22
C ALA A 751 -10.13 37.01 2.54
N ILE A 752 -11.44 36.95 2.35
CA ILE A 752 -12.36 38.07 2.67
C ILE A 752 -12.28 38.44 4.15
N VAL A 753 -12.32 37.45 5.04
CA VAL A 753 -12.18 37.69 6.49
C VAL A 753 -10.83 38.34 6.80
N GLN A 754 -9.75 37.88 6.17
CA GLN A 754 -8.40 38.44 6.41
C GLN A 754 -8.27 39.90 5.96
N VAL A 755 -8.98 40.32 4.90
CA VAL A 755 -9.04 41.72 4.45
C VAL A 755 -9.67 42.61 5.52
N VAL A 756 -10.82 42.19 6.07
CA VAL A 756 -11.58 42.94 7.08
C VAL A 756 -10.76 43.14 8.36
N PHE A 757 -10.07 42.09 8.81
CA PHE A 757 -9.36 42.08 10.09
C PHE A 757 -7.89 42.56 10.02
N THR A 758 -7.49 43.26 8.96
CA THR A 758 -6.15 43.87 8.86
C THR A 758 -5.92 45.04 9.82
N GLY A 759 -6.99 45.74 10.21
CA GLY A 759 -6.94 46.97 11.00
C GLY A 759 -6.77 48.24 10.17
N VAL A 760 -6.58 48.15 8.85
CA VAL A 760 -6.45 49.32 7.96
C VAL A 760 -7.82 49.87 7.54
N LEU A 761 -8.79 48.99 7.30
CA LEU A 761 -10.13 49.38 6.82
C LEU A 761 -11.08 49.77 7.96
N PHE A 762 -10.90 49.16 9.13
CA PHE A 762 -11.77 49.32 10.29
C PHE A 762 -10.92 49.42 11.55
N GLN A 763 -11.37 50.22 12.52
CA GLN A 763 -10.80 50.25 13.86
C GLN A 763 -11.14 48.94 14.58
N LEU A 764 -10.11 48.19 15.00
CA LEU A 764 -10.25 46.86 15.63
C LEU A 764 -9.81 46.82 17.09
N PHE A 765 -9.46 47.95 17.68
CA PHE A 765 -9.14 48.11 19.10
C PHE A 765 -10.28 48.83 19.82
N ASP A 766 -10.31 48.75 21.15
CA ASP A 766 -11.37 49.31 22.02
C ASP A 766 -12.81 48.86 21.71
N THR A 767 -12.96 47.80 20.93
CA THR A 767 -14.26 47.19 20.57
C THR A 767 -14.33 45.75 21.11
N PRO A 768 -14.95 45.55 22.30
CA PRO A 768 -15.10 44.21 22.87
C PRO A 768 -15.81 43.24 21.91
N GLY A 769 -15.31 42.01 21.82
CA GLY A 769 -15.73 40.98 20.87
C GLY A 769 -14.92 41.03 19.57
N VAL A 770 -14.93 42.17 18.87
CA VAL A 770 -14.24 42.33 17.57
C VAL A 770 -12.72 42.23 17.72
N ALA A 771 -12.17 42.87 18.76
CA ALA A 771 -10.73 42.82 19.05
C ALA A 771 -10.23 41.39 19.31
N GLN A 772 -10.98 40.59 20.06
CA GLN A 772 -10.63 39.21 20.39
C GLN A 772 -10.66 38.30 19.15
N VAL A 773 -11.61 38.52 18.24
CA VAL A 773 -11.65 37.80 16.96
C VAL A 773 -10.46 38.19 16.09
N ALA A 774 -10.07 39.46 16.09
CA ALA A 774 -8.90 39.95 15.36
C ALA A 774 -7.59 39.30 15.81
N TRP A 775 -7.47 38.89 17.08
CA TRP A 775 -6.27 38.20 17.59
C TRP A 775 -6.03 36.82 16.95
N LEU A 776 -7.06 36.20 16.39
CA LEU A 776 -6.94 34.93 15.67
C LEU A 776 -6.53 35.13 14.20
N MET A 777 -6.52 36.37 13.70
CA MET A 777 -6.31 36.69 12.30
C MET A 777 -4.82 37.00 12.05
N PRO A 778 -4.11 36.21 11.23
CA PRO A 778 -2.69 36.46 10.96
C PRO A 778 -2.45 37.79 10.25
N SER A 779 -3.40 38.26 9.43
CA SER A 779 -3.27 39.55 8.75
C SER A 779 -3.17 40.73 9.73
N ARG A 780 -3.86 40.66 10.88
CA ARG A 780 -3.81 41.68 11.94
C ARG A 780 -2.40 41.88 12.48
N TRP A 781 -1.75 40.77 12.85
CA TRP A 781 -0.42 40.76 13.44
C TRP A 781 0.66 41.13 12.43
N ALA A 782 0.53 40.70 11.17
CA ALA A 782 1.50 41.03 10.14
C ALA A 782 1.45 42.51 9.71
N VAL A 783 0.23 43.05 9.54
CA VAL A 783 0.03 44.47 9.26
C VAL A 783 0.45 45.32 10.47
N SER A 784 0.24 44.82 11.68
CA SER A 784 0.79 45.40 12.91
C SER A 784 2.31 45.48 12.89
N ALA A 785 3.02 44.38 12.60
CA ALA A 785 4.48 44.36 12.56
C ALA A 785 5.05 45.31 11.50
N MET A 786 4.46 45.30 10.29
CA MET A 786 4.81 46.26 9.25
C MET A 786 4.47 47.70 9.66
N GLY A 787 3.36 47.91 10.36
CA GLY A 787 2.89 49.21 10.81
C GLY A 787 3.72 49.77 11.96
N ALA A 788 4.22 48.94 12.86
CA ALA A 788 5.21 49.30 13.85
C ALA A 788 6.49 49.77 13.17
N THR A 789 6.94 49.08 12.11
CA THR A 789 8.13 49.49 11.32
C THR A 789 7.91 50.82 10.59
N ALA A 790 6.75 51.00 9.96
CA ALA A 790 6.42 52.18 9.17
C ALA A 790 5.84 53.37 9.98
N ASP A 791 5.66 53.21 11.30
CA ASP A 791 5.02 54.18 12.20
C ASP A 791 3.58 54.54 11.77
N MET A 792 2.74 53.51 11.64
CA MET A 792 1.42 53.62 11.04
C MET A 792 0.43 54.49 11.84
N ASN A 793 0.62 54.67 13.14
CA ASN A 793 -0.18 55.63 13.92
C ASN A 793 -0.01 57.08 13.44
N THR A 794 1.16 57.41 12.88
CA THR A 794 1.43 58.73 12.29
C THR A 794 0.90 58.81 10.84
N LEU A 795 0.92 57.69 10.11
CA LEU A 795 0.48 57.61 8.71
C LEU A 795 -1.05 57.52 8.55
N LEU A 796 -1.73 56.81 9.45
CA LEU A 796 -3.18 56.58 9.44
C LEU A 796 -3.77 56.73 10.86
N PRO A 797 -3.87 57.97 11.39
CA PRO A 797 -4.49 58.19 12.69
C PRO A 797 -6.00 57.95 12.62
N TRP A 798 -6.53 57.10 13.49
CA TRP A 798 -7.98 56.89 13.67
C TRP A 798 -8.62 58.07 14.41
N GLU A 799 -8.11 58.38 15.60
CA GLU A 799 -8.54 59.52 16.41
C GLU A 799 -7.33 60.20 17.08
N PRO A 800 -7.31 61.55 17.20
CA PRO A 800 -6.25 62.24 17.91
C PRO A 800 -6.17 61.80 19.37
N GLY A 801 -5.01 61.28 19.80
CA GLY A 801 -4.76 60.89 21.19
C GLY A 801 -5.18 59.47 21.56
N ASN A 802 -5.81 58.71 20.66
CA ASN A 802 -6.10 57.28 20.85
C ASN A 802 -5.41 56.42 19.77
N PRO A 803 -4.08 56.26 19.84
CA PRO A 803 -3.32 55.47 18.87
C PRO A 803 -3.56 53.97 19.06
N ASP A 804 -3.59 53.21 17.96
CA ASP A 804 -3.65 51.75 18.02
C ASP A 804 -2.41 51.24 18.77
N PRO A 805 -2.57 50.50 19.89
CA PRO A 805 -1.44 49.99 20.67
C PRO A 805 -0.49 49.11 19.85
N LEU A 806 -1.02 48.44 18.82
CA LEU A 806 -0.31 47.52 17.95
C LEU A 806 0.47 48.25 16.83
N TRP A 807 0.21 49.54 16.57
CA TRP A 807 0.95 50.31 15.56
C TRP A 807 2.02 51.23 16.14
N LYS A 808 2.33 51.10 17.44
CA LYS A 808 3.39 51.90 18.07
C LYS A 808 4.74 51.54 17.46
N HIS A 809 5.50 52.56 17.05
CA HIS A 809 6.85 52.41 16.52
C HIS A 809 7.84 52.01 17.64
N GLN A 810 7.79 50.73 18.02
CA GLN A 810 8.56 50.17 19.12
C GLN A 810 8.97 48.72 18.80
N THR A 811 10.24 48.40 19.05
CA THR A 811 10.79 47.05 18.84
C THR A 811 10.01 45.96 19.59
N GLY A 812 9.53 46.26 20.79
CA GLY A 812 8.73 45.33 21.59
C GLY A 812 7.43 44.90 20.91
N VAL A 813 6.76 45.82 20.20
CA VAL A 813 5.52 45.53 19.48
C VAL A 813 5.81 44.63 18.27
N TYR A 814 6.81 44.98 17.47
CA TYR A 814 7.24 44.16 16.32
C TYR A 814 7.60 42.72 16.74
N VAL A 815 8.41 42.56 17.79
CA VAL A 815 8.84 41.24 18.26
C VAL A 815 7.65 40.44 18.79
N MET A 816 6.74 41.08 19.52
CA MET A 816 5.51 40.44 20.01
C MET A 816 4.65 39.94 18.83
N ASP A 817 4.43 40.76 17.82
CA ASP A 817 3.64 40.40 16.64
C ASP A 817 4.23 39.18 15.90
N MET A 818 5.55 39.17 15.73
CA MET A 818 6.27 38.05 15.11
C MET A 818 6.17 36.77 15.94
N ILE A 819 6.31 36.87 17.28
CA ILE A 819 6.13 35.73 18.19
C ILE A 819 4.71 35.18 18.08
N ILE A 820 3.70 36.03 18.03
CA ILE A 820 2.30 35.60 17.95
C ILE A 820 2.01 34.94 16.61
N LEU A 821 2.52 35.46 15.49
CA LEU A 821 2.41 34.80 14.18
C LEU A 821 3.02 33.39 14.21
N ILE A 822 4.22 33.24 14.77
CA ILE A 822 4.87 31.94 14.91
C ILE A 822 4.05 31.01 15.83
N ALA A 823 3.57 31.52 16.96
CA ALA A 823 2.75 30.75 17.89
C ALA A 823 1.43 30.29 17.26
N LEU A 824 0.76 31.15 16.48
CA LEU A 824 -0.41 30.79 15.69
C LEU A 824 -0.07 29.68 14.70
N GLY A 825 1.02 29.81 13.93
CA GLY A 825 1.48 28.76 13.01
C GLY A 825 1.72 27.41 13.68
N VAL A 826 2.41 27.39 14.83
CA VAL A 826 2.65 26.18 15.63
C VAL A 826 1.35 25.58 16.18
N SER A 827 0.44 26.41 16.69
CA SER A 827 -0.86 25.95 17.20
C SER A 827 -1.70 25.29 16.10
N LEU A 828 -1.71 25.86 14.89
CA LEU A 828 -2.39 25.31 13.73
C LEU A 828 -1.73 23.99 13.28
N ALA A 829 -0.41 23.87 13.35
CA ALA A 829 0.28 22.61 13.07
C ALA A 829 -0.19 21.48 14.00
N PHE A 830 -0.38 21.78 15.29
CA PHE A 830 -0.95 20.82 16.25
C PHE A 830 -2.40 20.45 15.91
N VAL A 831 -3.22 21.42 15.50
CA VAL A 831 -4.59 21.17 15.03
C VAL A 831 -4.59 20.24 13.81
N VAL A 832 -3.75 20.50 12.80
CA VAL A 832 -3.62 19.64 11.61
C VAL A 832 -3.19 18.23 12.03
N ALA A 833 -2.17 18.10 12.89
CA ALA A 833 -1.71 16.81 13.39
C ALA A 833 -2.82 16.02 14.11
N ARG A 834 -3.70 16.71 14.85
CA ARG A 834 -4.86 16.10 15.52
C ARG A 834 -5.94 15.68 14.54
N LEU A 835 -6.23 16.49 13.52
CA LEU A 835 -7.21 16.18 12.47
C LEU A 835 -6.78 15.00 11.62
N LEU A 836 -5.49 14.89 11.28
CA LEU A 836 -4.93 13.74 10.56
C LEU A 836 -5.14 12.41 11.30
N ARG A 837 -5.30 12.43 12.63
CA ARG A 837 -5.58 11.20 13.39
C ARG A 837 -6.91 10.55 13.04
N ARG A 838 -7.90 11.34 12.60
CA ARG A 838 -9.22 10.85 12.21
C ARG A 838 -9.20 10.01 10.92
N HIS A 839 -8.10 10.06 10.16
CA HIS A 839 -7.92 9.37 8.90
C HIS A 839 -7.11 8.08 9.01
N GLU A 840 -6.73 7.65 10.23
CA GLU A 840 -5.96 6.41 10.40
C GLU A 840 -6.82 5.15 10.18
N PRO A 841 -6.22 4.01 9.78
CA PRO A 841 -6.91 2.72 9.75
C PRO A 841 -7.52 2.36 11.11
N GLU A 842 -8.69 1.72 11.16
CA GLU A 842 -9.41 1.39 12.40
C GLU A 842 -8.58 0.55 13.38
N VAL A 843 -7.80 -0.40 12.86
CA VAL A 843 -6.84 -1.22 13.64
C VAL A 843 -5.77 -0.40 14.35
N MET A 844 -5.54 0.86 13.95
CA MET A 844 -4.54 1.76 14.54
C MET A 844 -5.16 2.86 15.41
N ARG A 845 -6.49 2.99 15.45
CA ARG A 845 -7.20 4.05 16.19
C ARG A 845 -7.39 3.74 17.68
N LYS A 846 -7.17 2.48 18.10
CA LYS A 846 -7.41 2.02 19.48
C LYS A 846 -6.16 2.11 20.35
#